data_AF-A0A1G7I179-F1
#
_entry.id   AF-A0A1G7I179-F1
#
_cell.length_a   1.000
_cell.length_b   1.000
_cell.length_c   1.000
_cell.angle_alpha   90.00
_cell.angle_beta   90.00
_cell.angle_gamma   90.00
#
_symmetry.space_group_name_H-M   'P 1'
#
loop_
_entity.id
_entity.type
_entity.pdbx_description
1 polymer ?
#
loop_
_entity_poly.entity_id
_entity_poly.type
_entity_poly.pdbx_seq_one_letter_code
_entity_poly.pdbx_strand_id
1 'polypeptide(L)'
;MARKAKNIRRTQQTPHKAVLPRLLPPLVFLLALCLLVVCFYDSGYTSLPPTAKRYDTAKADIQALLQDSRRVNLREPWEKLAAEFQDIYKTDPDWPNRPAALFRAAECLEDLARRSFARSDAKKAVAVYTAVADRHADSRLADDALFRAARLSAAWLKDDAGALGLLARLKSQYPRGDMLPQALALEKALQASADGRTAPEARQVAAADGKPAARDVADTEDTAAAAANPAAPAPDKAPKPAPTPAVQAPAALPVKDASPAAPQQPTAAAHRDKSAAALAQATAGLKPWPAKELLARYTAGKASMARLRADKTRSCWRQPWEELRDDFLRVYLGRKTWAAAPGALFRAAQSQEALAGCSHLNAEYRQARDLYLALAEEFPRSALADDALLHAAALSSGPLNDPAAALALLDRLDTAYPKGDMRPQAAELRARLAAPSLGTAQAASDGPGAAQTAPGSAGAAAARTAQPRHVSDMARQLGLTVRRVFIDAGHGGRDPGTSHNGVLERVITLDVARTLGRLLAANGLDVVYSRTEDTTLGLRQRTDLANAAGADLFVSIHVNANNDARVCGFETYYLDLAADPEAARVAALENAHSDRSLGEMQNVLADVMLNARVQESRALARQVQRLALFRLQRRAFSVRNNGVKSAPFHVLLGAQMPAVLVELGYCTHADEARNLKNPRYRLALAEGLAEGILAYRDQLLQRRTAQNSLTPQGAGAM
;
A
#
# COMPACT_ATOMS: atom_id res chain seq x y z
N MET A 1 88.69 17.63 72.42
CA MET A 1 88.86 19.10 72.52
C MET A 1 88.46 19.77 71.20
N ALA A 2 87.89 20.98 71.29
CA ALA A 2 87.91 22.09 70.31
C ALA A 2 87.74 21.89 68.77
N ARG A 3 86.67 22.54 68.27
CA ARG A 3 86.62 23.44 67.08
C ARG A 3 86.94 22.90 65.66
N LYS A 4 85.92 22.95 64.79
CA LYS A 4 85.69 24.10 63.86
C LYS A 4 84.27 24.04 63.24
N ALA A 5 83.73 25.19 62.87
CA ALA A 5 82.41 25.34 62.24
C ALA A 5 82.54 25.94 60.83
N LYS A 6 81.62 25.62 59.90
CA LYS A 6 80.70 26.62 59.30
C LYS A 6 79.71 26.05 58.27
N ASN A 7 78.50 26.60 58.34
CA ASN A 7 77.50 26.87 57.29
C ASN A 7 76.98 25.79 56.33
N ILE A 8 75.64 25.70 56.33
CA ILE A 8 74.77 25.08 55.33
C ILE A 8 74.49 26.07 54.18
N ARG A 9 74.50 25.60 52.93
CA ARG A 9 73.59 26.08 51.86
C ARG A 9 73.14 24.92 50.97
N ARG A 10 71.84 24.87 50.66
CA ARG A 10 71.25 24.05 49.58
C ARG A 10 71.51 24.72 48.23
N THR A 11 71.70 23.93 47.18
CA THR A 11 71.42 24.32 45.79
C THR A 11 70.96 23.11 44.97
N GLN A 12 70.11 23.37 43.98
CA GLN A 12 69.45 22.38 43.11
C GLN A 12 70.35 21.97 41.94
N GLN A 13 70.14 20.79 41.33
CA GLN A 13 69.59 20.65 39.96
C GLN A 13 69.61 19.20 39.45
N THR A 14 68.86 18.97 38.36
CA THR A 14 68.39 17.68 37.83
C THR A 14 69.22 17.14 36.65
N PRO A 15 69.27 15.81 36.45
CA PRO A 15 69.78 15.22 35.21
C PRO A 15 68.65 15.11 34.16
N HIS A 16 68.43 16.19 33.40
CA HIS A 16 67.71 16.10 32.12
C HIS A 16 68.70 15.86 30.97
N LYS A 17 68.24 15.15 29.92
CA LYS A 17 68.85 14.91 28.57
C LYS A 17 69.52 13.55 28.34
N ALA A 18 68.72 12.50 28.12
CA ALA A 18 69.17 11.27 27.45
C ALA A 18 68.10 10.48 26.64
N VAL A 19 66.89 11.03 26.42
CA VAL A 19 65.78 10.29 25.77
C VAL A 19 65.43 10.83 24.37
N LEU A 20 65.68 12.10 24.09
CA LEU A 20 65.23 12.75 22.85
C LEU A 20 65.82 12.20 21.52
N PRO A 21 67.11 11.80 21.41
CA PRO A 21 67.67 11.41 20.11
C PRO A 21 67.25 10.01 19.65
N ARG A 22 66.67 9.17 20.53
CA ARG A 22 66.15 7.83 20.17
C ARG A 22 64.70 7.83 19.70
N LEU A 23 63.94 8.88 20.01
CA LEU A 23 62.57 9.05 19.53
C LEU A 23 62.48 9.88 18.24
N LEU A 24 63.56 10.59 17.86
CA LEU A 24 63.56 11.42 16.65
C LEU A 24 63.27 10.62 15.36
N PRO A 25 63.90 9.46 15.07
CA PRO A 25 63.62 8.71 13.84
C PRO A 25 62.16 8.22 13.70
N PRO A 26 61.54 7.54 14.70
CA PRO A 26 60.15 7.13 14.57
C PRO A 26 59.18 8.31 14.60
N LEU A 27 59.51 9.42 15.29
CA LEU A 27 58.64 10.60 15.30
C LEU A 27 58.71 11.36 13.97
N VAL A 28 59.88 11.47 13.34
CA VAL A 28 60.02 12.02 11.97
C VAL A 28 59.34 11.10 10.96
N PHE A 29 59.43 9.77 11.10
CA PHE A 29 58.67 8.84 10.27
C PHE A 29 57.16 9.00 10.46
N LEU A 30 56.67 9.15 11.69
CA LEU A 30 55.26 9.39 11.97
C LEU A 30 54.79 10.76 11.44
N LEU A 31 55.62 11.79 11.52
CA LEU A 31 55.30 13.13 11.03
C LEU A 31 55.33 13.18 9.50
N ALA A 32 56.27 12.47 8.86
CA ALA A 32 56.28 12.25 7.41
C ALA A 32 55.10 11.40 6.95
N LEU A 33 54.68 10.37 7.72
CA LEU A 33 53.47 9.59 7.44
C LEU A 33 52.21 10.44 7.61
N CYS A 34 52.14 11.31 8.62
CA CYS A 34 51.05 12.27 8.80
C CYS A 34 51.04 13.34 7.69
N LEU A 35 52.21 13.82 7.23
CA LEU A 35 52.30 14.73 6.08
C LEU A 35 51.89 14.03 4.78
N LEU A 36 52.30 12.77 4.58
CA LEU A 36 51.90 11.97 3.43
C LEU A 36 50.39 11.70 3.48
N VAL A 37 49.84 11.35 4.65
CA VAL A 37 48.39 11.29 4.85
C VAL A 37 47.77 12.63 4.50
N VAL A 38 48.16 13.77 5.08
CA VAL A 38 47.57 15.10 4.77
C VAL A 38 47.66 15.44 3.28
N CYS A 39 48.79 15.19 2.61
CA CYS A 39 48.96 15.40 1.17
C CYS A 39 48.13 14.45 0.28
N PHE A 40 47.69 13.29 0.80
CA PHE A 40 46.74 12.39 0.14
C PHE A 40 45.30 12.50 0.68
N TYR A 41 45.07 13.20 1.79
CA TYR A 41 43.75 13.43 2.40
C TYR A 41 43.11 14.70 1.83
N ASP A 42 43.92 15.71 1.49
CA ASP A 42 43.46 17.00 0.94
C ASP A 42 43.45 17.03 -0.60
N SER A 43 42.90 15.97 -1.19
CA SER A 43 42.40 15.94 -2.57
C SER A 43 41.05 15.20 -2.67
N GLY A 44 40.52 14.78 -1.51
CA GLY A 44 39.16 14.25 -1.34
C GLY A 44 38.09 15.34 -1.22
N TYR A 45 38.36 16.56 -1.67
CA TYR A 45 37.30 17.49 -2.04
C TYR A 45 36.52 16.85 -3.18
N THR A 46 35.49 16.09 -2.82
CA THR A 46 34.54 15.49 -3.74
C THR A 46 33.83 16.64 -4.44
N SER A 47 34.35 17.05 -5.59
CA SER A 47 33.57 17.79 -6.57
C SER A 47 32.28 17.00 -6.74
N LEU A 48 31.15 17.69 -6.52
CA LEU A 48 29.85 17.09 -6.74
C LEU A 48 29.85 16.47 -8.13
N PRO A 49 29.36 15.23 -8.31
CA PRO A 49 29.43 14.59 -9.61
C PRO A 49 28.79 15.49 -10.68
N PRO A 50 29.27 15.48 -11.93
CA PRO A 50 28.82 16.41 -12.97
C PRO A 50 27.29 16.49 -13.04
N THR A 51 26.74 17.68 -13.32
CA THR A 51 25.30 17.99 -13.23
C THR A 51 24.39 16.92 -13.84
N ALA A 52 24.75 16.41 -15.02
CA ALA A 52 24.06 15.31 -15.68
C ALA A 52 24.01 14.02 -14.84
N LYS A 53 25.14 13.62 -14.24
CA LYS A 53 25.23 12.43 -13.37
C LYS A 53 24.43 12.58 -12.08
N ARG A 54 24.36 13.79 -11.48
CA ARG A 54 23.45 14.06 -10.35
C ARG A 54 21.99 13.89 -10.77
N TYR A 55 21.62 14.47 -11.91
CA TYR A 55 20.25 14.37 -12.44
C TYR A 55 19.82 12.93 -12.75
N ASP A 56 20.69 12.13 -13.36
CA ASP A 56 20.38 10.73 -13.63
C ASP A 56 20.34 9.87 -12.36
N THR A 57 21.18 10.17 -11.36
CA THR A 57 21.08 9.56 -10.03
C THR A 57 19.74 9.90 -9.37
N ALA A 58 19.35 11.18 -9.33
CA ALA A 58 18.08 11.61 -8.74
C ALA A 58 16.85 11.03 -9.49
N LYS A 59 16.94 10.83 -10.81
CA LYS A 59 15.92 10.11 -11.59
C LYS A 59 15.83 8.63 -11.23
N ALA A 60 16.97 7.96 -11.05
CA ALA A 60 17.01 6.58 -10.58
C ALA A 60 16.44 6.45 -9.17
N ASP A 61 16.72 7.41 -8.29
CA ASP A 61 16.19 7.45 -6.93
C ASP A 61 14.66 7.67 -6.88
N ILE A 62 14.05 8.39 -7.83
CA ILE A 62 12.58 8.38 -7.99
C ILE A 62 12.08 6.96 -8.26
N GLN A 63 12.71 6.23 -9.19
CA GLN A 63 12.28 4.87 -9.55
C GLN A 63 12.49 3.89 -8.38
N ALA A 64 13.63 3.98 -7.69
CA ALA A 64 13.89 3.21 -6.48
C ALA A 64 12.89 3.54 -5.36
N LEU A 65 12.54 4.81 -5.17
CA LEU A 65 11.53 5.23 -4.20
C LEU A 65 10.12 4.72 -4.55
N LEU A 66 9.76 4.68 -5.84
CA LEU A 66 8.50 4.10 -6.31
C LEU A 66 8.41 2.58 -6.08
N GLN A 67 9.55 1.88 -6.11
CA GLN A 67 9.65 0.45 -5.84
C GLN A 67 9.76 0.13 -4.34
N ASP A 68 10.30 1.04 -3.52
CA ASP A 68 10.37 0.89 -2.06
C ASP A 68 9.01 1.11 -1.40
N SER A 69 8.24 0.03 -1.25
CA SER A 69 6.92 0.03 -0.61
C SER A 69 6.90 0.55 0.84
N ARG A 70 8.05 0.66 1.52
CA ARG A 70 8.17 1.22 2.88
C ARG A 70 8.39 2.73 2.84
N ARG A 71 9.18 3.22 1.88
CA ARG A 71 9.55 4.65 1.75
C ARG A 71 8.63 5.44 0.84
N VAL A 72 7.97 4.81 -0.15
CA VAL A 72 7.12 5.47 -1.16
C VAL A 72 5.99 6.31 -0.57
N ASN A 73 5.49 5.94 0.62
CA ASN A 73 4.39 6.62 1.32
C ASN A 73 4.88 7.62 2.40
N LEU A 74 6.19 7.76 2.59
CA LEU A 74 6.77 8.72 3.55
C LEU A 74 6.95 10.09 2.87
N ARG A 75 6.76 11.18 3.62
CA ARG A 75 6.97 12.56 3.13
C ARG A 75 8.44 12.84 2.77
N GLU A 76 9.34 12.50 3.70
CA GLU A 76 10.75 12.91 3.67
C GLU A 76 11.50 12.55 2.36
N PRO A 77 11.38 11.34 1.78
CA PRO A 77 12.07 11.00 0.53
C PRO A 77 11.65 11.88 -0.65
N TRP A 78 10.37 12.22 -0.78
CA TRP A 78 9.88 13.09 -1.85
C TRP A 78 10.34 14.54 -1.69
N GLU A 79 10.37 15.05 -0.46
CA GLU A 79 10.91 16.40 -0.18
C GLU A 79 12.41 16.48 -0.45
N LYS A 80 13.19 15.43 -0.13
CA LYS A 80 14.61 15.34 -0.46
C LYS A 80 14.86 15.30 -1.97
N LEU A 81 14.10 14.51 -2.73
CA LEU A 81 14.24 14.46 -4.19
C LEU A 81 13.85 15.80 -4.84
N ALA A 82 12.76 16.43 -4.40
CA ALA A 82 12.38 17.75 -4.88
C ALA A 82 13.47 18.81 -4.60
N ALA A 83 14.13 18.75 -3.43
CA ALA A 83 15.24 19.62 -3.10
C ALA A 83 16.49 19.36 -3.96
N GLU A 84 16.87 18.10 -4.20
CA GLU A 84 18.02 17.74 -5.04
C GLU A 84 17.84 18.23 -6.49
N PHE A 85 16.65 18.03 -7.09
CA PHE A 85 16.37 18.57 -8.42
C PHE A 85 16.38 20.11 -8.48
N GLN A 86 15.96 20.80 -7.40
CA GLN A 86 16.09 22.25 -7.30
C GLN A 86 17.53 22.73 -7.07
N ASP A 87 18.40 21.90 -6.49
CA ASP A 87 19.81 22.21 -6.33
C ASP A 87 20.55 22.05 -7.66
N ILE A 88 20.38 20.91 -8.33
CA ILE A 88 20.87 20.64 -9.70
C ILE A 88 20.49 21.80 -10.65
N TYR A 89 19.25 22.29 -10.56
CA TYR A 89 18.77 23.44 -11.33
C TYR A 89 19.55 24.75 -11.08
N LYS A 90 20.07 24.95 -9.86
CA LYS A 90 20.82 26.15 -9.46
C LYS A 90 22.32 26.02 -9.69
N THR A 91 22.87 24.82 -9.53
CA THR A 91 24.33 24.57 -9.53
C THR A 91 25.00 24.96 -10.85
N ASP A 92 24.33 24.69 -11.96
CA ASP A 92 24.91 24.79 -13.31
C ASP A 92 23.96 25.57 -14.21
N PRO A 93 24.21 26.89 -14.43
CA PRO A 93 23.29 27.75 -15.17
C PRO A 93 23.16 27.46 -16.66
N ASP A 94 24.17 26.87 -17.27
CA ASP A 94 24.27 26.69 -18.73
C ASP A 94 23.89 25.26 -19.18
N TRP A 95 23.61 24.36 -18.23
CA TRP A 95 23.25 22.98 -18.53
C TRP A 95 21.90 22.87 -19.29
N PRO A 96 21.87 22.25 -20.49
CA PRO A 96 20.67 22.26 -21.35
C PRO A 96 19.40 21.66 -20.72
N ASN A 97 19.54 20.73 -19.79
CA ASN A 97 18.42 20.02 -19.16
C ASN A 97 17.91 20.68 -17.86
N ARG A 98 18.31 21.93 -17.55
CA ARG A 98 17.77 22.70 -16.42
C ARG A 98 16.23 22.77 -16.36
N PRO A 99 15.49 23.01 -17.46
CA PRO A 99 14.02 23.01 -17.41
C PRO A 99 13.48 21.67 -16.91
N ALA A 100 14.11 20.56 -17.32
CA ALA A 100 13.74 19.22 -16.92
C ALA A 100 14.06 18.93 -15.44
N ALA A 101 15.17 19.44 -14.88
CA ALA A 101 15.42 19.37 -13.44
C ALA A 101 14.34 20.10 -12.64
N LEU A 102 14.01 21.35 -12.99
CA LEU A 102 12.97 22.09 -12.28
C LEU A 102 11.58 21.44 -12.42
N PHE A 103 11.29 20.83 -13.57
CA PHE A 103 10.07 20.04 -13.79
C PHE A 103 10.02 18.76 -12.92
N ARG A 104 11.12 18.00 -12.82
CA ARG A 104 11.20 16.81 -11.95
C ARG A 104 11.02 17.17 -10.47
N ALA A 105 11.47 18.35 -10.04
CA ALA A 105 11.19 18.85 -8.70
C ALA A 105 9.69 19.09 -8.45
N ALA A 106 8.98 19.62 -9.45
CA ALA A 106 7.53 19.80 -9.38
C ALA A 106 6.78 18.45 -9.37
N GLU A 107 7.21 17.47 -10.16
CA GLU A 107 6.66 16.10 -10.13
C GLU A 107 6.82 15.44 -8.76
N CYS A 108 7.99 15.55 -8.12
CA CYS A 108 8.18 15.01 -6.77
C CYS A 108 7.24 15.66 -5.73
N LEU A 109 6.93 16.95 -5.89
CA LEU A 109 5.98 17.66 -5.02
C LEU A 109 4.51 17.32 -5.34
N GLU A 110 4.19 17.05 -6.61
CA GLU A 110 2.87 16.53 -7.02
C GLU A 110 2.66 15.12 -6.48
N ASP A 111 3.65 14.24 -6.57
CA ASP A 111 3.58 12.88 -6.00
C ASP A 111 3.52 12.88 -4.47
N LEU A 112 4.23 13.81 -3.81
CA LEU A 112 4.04 14.08 -2.39
C LEU A 112 2.60 14.51 -2.09
N ALA A 113 2.06 15.48 -2.83
CA ALA A 113 0.68 15.97 -2.63
C ALA A 113 -0.36 14.86 -2.83
N ARG A 114 -0.17 13.98 -3.82
CA ARG A 114 -1.01 12.80 -4.08
C ARG A 114 -1.05 11.81 -2.91
N ARG A 115 0.01 11.74 -2.09
CA ARG A 115 0.16 10.81 -0.95
C ARG A 115 -0.17 11.45 0.39
N SER A 116 0.24 12.70 0.60
CA SER A 116 -0.02 13.47 1.82
C SER A 116 -1.44 14.01 1.88
N PHE A 117 -2.11 14.14 0.73
CA PHE A 117 -3.37 14.84 0.51
C PHE A 117 -3.36 16.31 0.96
N ALA A 118 -2.17 16.88 1.22
CA ALA A 118 -2.04 18.22 1.78
C ALA A 118 -2.06 19.29 0.69
N ARG A 119 -3.01 20.24 0.79
CA ARG A 119 -3.08 21.41 -0.12
C ARG A 119 -1.80 22.26 -0.10
N SER A 120 -1.04 22.25 0.99
CA SER A 120 0.25 22.94 1.09
C SER A 120 1.31 22.35 0.16
N ASP A 121 1.33 21.02 -0.04
CA ASP A 121 2.26 20.37 -0.97
C ASP A 121 1.82 20.59 -2.42
N ALA A 122 0.52 20.54 -2.71
CA ALA A 122 -0.02 20.92 -4.01
C ALA A 122 0.32 22.38 -4.39
N LYS A 123 0.28 23.33 -3.42
CA LYS A 123 0.73 24.71 -3.63
C LYS A 123 2.22 24.79 -3.98
N LYS A 124 3.08 24.01 -3.33
CA LYS A 124 4.52 23.94 -3.67
C LYS A 124 4.69 23.43 -5.11
N ALA A 125 4.00 22.35 -5.49
CA ALA A 125 4.06 21.78 -6.84
C ALA A 125 3.62 22.79 -7.91
N VAL A 126 2.47 23.46 -7.72
CA VAL A 126 1.98 24.53 -8.61
C VAL A 126 3.03 25.64 -8.77
N ALA A 127 3.61 26.14 -7.68
CA ALA A 127 4.60 27.22 -7.72
C ALA A 127 5.90 26.84 -8.45
N VAL A 128 6.32 25.56 -8.38
CA VAL A 128 7.50 25.08 -9.12
C VAL A 128 7.16 24.87 -10.60
N TYR A 129 5.99 24.31 -10.94
CA TYR A 129 5.55 24.21 -12.32
C TYR A 129 5.42 25.59 -13.00
N THR A 130 4.82 26.59 -12.34
CA THR A 130 4.76 27.95 -12.90
C THR A 130 6.17 28.53 -13.10
N ALA A 131 7.10 28.27 -12.17
CA ALA A 131 8.48 28.71 -12.31
C ALA A 131 9.24 28.05 -13.48
N VAL A 132 8.85 26.85 -13.95
CA VAL A 132 9.35 26.27 -15.22
C VAL A 132 8.94 27.17 -16.39
N ALA A 133 7.63 27.45 -16.51
CA ALA A 133 7.08 28.24 -17.60
C ALA A 133 7.43 29.73 -17.55
N ASP A 134 7.78 30.28 -16.38
CA ASP A 134 8.25 31.65 -16.20
C ASP A 134 9.71 31.83 -16.63
N ARG A 135 10.55 30.82 -16.43
CA ARG A 135 12.01 30.93 -16.59
C ARG A 135 12.55 30.26 -17.85
N HIS A 136 11.78 29.34 -18.43
CA HIS A 136 12.16 28.52 -19.59
C HIS A 136 10.97 28.47 -20.56
N ALA A 137 10.47 29.64 -20.96
CA ALA A 137 9.30 29.77 -21.84
C ALA A 137 9.55 29.29 -23.28
N ASP A 138 10.81 29.03 -23.63
CA ASP A 138 11.30 28.39 -24.84
C ASP A 138 11.29 26.85 -24.75
N SER A 139 11.17 26.29 -23.55
CA SER A 139 11.20 24.85 -23.32
C SER A 139 9.89 24.16 -23.73
N ARG A 140 10.02 22.98 -24.36
CA ARG A 140 8.92 22.04 -24.61
C ARG A 140 8.22 21.50 -23.34
N LEU A 141 8.73 21.82 -22.14
CA LEU A 141 8.10 21.46 -20.87
C LEU A 141 7.25 22.59 -20.27
N ALA A 142 7.18 23.77 -20.91
CA ALA A 142 6.54 24.94 -20.33
C ALA A 142 5.01 24.89 -20.41
N ASP A 143 4.43 24.36 -21.49
CA ASP A 143 3.00 24.10 -21.61
C ASP A 143 2.55 22.88 -20.79
N ASP A 144 3.34 21.80 -20.79
CA ASP A 144 3.27 20.69 -19.83
C ASP A 144 3.15 21.22 -18.38
N ALA A 145 4.04 22.13 -17.98
CA ALA A 145 4.07 22.69 -16.64
C ALA A 145 2.86 23.58 -16.35
N LEU A 146 2.46 24.46 -17.27
CA LEU A 146 1.24 25.28 -17.11
C LEU A 146 -0.02 24.42 -17.02
N PHE A 147 -0.12 23.36 -17.82
CA PHE A 147 -1.26 22.45 -17.75
C PHE A 147 -1.32 21.71 -16.41
N ARG A 148 -0.20 21.13 -15.95
CA ARG A 148 -0.15 20.43 -14.66
C ARG A 148 -0.39 21.38 -13.48
N ALA A 149 0.11 22.62 -13.54
CA ALA A 149 -0.21 23.65 -12.57
C ALA A 149 -1.71 23.97 -12.54
N ALA A 150 -2.35 24.20 -13.69
CA ALA A 150 -3.79 24.45 -13.78
C ALA A 150 -4.61 23.27 -13.24
N ARG A 151 -4.20 22.05 -13.59
CA ARG A 151 -4.78 20.78 -13.14
C ARG A 151 -4.76 20.66 -11.61
N LEU A 152 -3.62 20.95 -10.99
CA LEU A 152 -3.46 20.95 -9.53
C LEU A 152 -4.27 22.07 -8.85
N SER A 153 -4.30 23.28 -9.42
CA SER A 153 -5.10 24.39 -8.90
C SER A 153 -6.59 24.05 -8.84
N ALA A 154 -7.15 23.54 -9.94
CA ALA A 154 -8.55 23.10 -10.00
C ALA A 154 -8.84 21.90 -9.09
N ALA A 155 -8.09 20.80 -9.25
CA ALA A 155 -8.42 19.53 -8.61
C ALA A 155 -8.09 19.52 -7.10
N TRP A 156 -6.97 20.13 -6.68
CA TRP A 156 -6.45 20.02 -5.31
C TRP A 156 -6.60 21.30 -4.50
N LEU A 157 -6.34 22.47 -5.10
CA LEU A 157 -6.46 23.75 -4.40
C LEU A 157 -7.90 24.28 -4.36
N LYS A 158 -8.75 23.83 -5.28
CA LYS A 158 -10.10 24.37 -5.56
C LYS A 158 -10.07 25.83 -6.00
N ASP A 159 -9.02 26.19 -6.71
CA ASP A 159 -8.77 27.50 -7.29
C ASP A 159 -9.00 27.44 -8.81
N ASP A 160 -10.28 27.44 -9.19
CA ASP A 160 -10.68 27.36 -10.61
C ASP A 160 -10.33 28.66 -11.36
N ALA A 161 -10.27 29.81 -10.66
CA ALA A 161 -9.88 31.09 -11.24
C ALA A 161 -8.38 31.11 -11.58
N GLY A 162 -7.52 30.68 -10.65
CA GLY A 162 -6.09 30.48 -10.91
C GLY A 162 -5.83 29.43 -12.00
N ALA A 163 -6.60 28.33 -12.02
CA ALA A 163 -6.53 27.33 -13.08
C ALA A 163 -6.88 27.92 -14.45
N LEU A 164 -7.98 28.67 -14.57
CA LEU A 164 -8.37 29.34 -15.82
C LEU A 164 -7.32 30.37 -16.28
N GLY A 165 -6.71 31.13 -15.37
CA GLY A 165 -5.61 32.04 -15.69
C GLY A 165 -4.38 31.32 -16.28
N LEU A 166 -4.02 30.16 -15.72
CA LEU A 166 -2.92 29.32 -16.21
C LEU A 166 -3.24 28.72 -17.60
N LEU A 167 -4.49 28.32 -17.85
CA LEU A 167 -4.93 27.78 -19.15
C LEU A 167 -5.00 28.86 -20.23
N ALA A 168 -5.47 30.07 -19.88
CA ALA A 168 -5.46 31.22 -20.79
C ALA A 168 -4.02 31.60 -21.18
N ARG A 169 -3.08 31.58 -20.22
CA ARG A 169 -1.65 31.75 -20.49
C ARG A 169 -1.10 30.66 -21.40
N LEU A 170 -1.40 29.39 -21.14
CA LEU A 170 -0.97 28.27 -21.98
C LEU A 170 -1.42 28.46 -23.43
N LYS A 171 -2.71 28.74 -23.65
CA LYS A 171 -3.28 29.01 -24.97
C LYS A 171 -2.62 30.18 -25.71
N SER A 172 -2.27 31.23 -24.97
CA SER A 172 -1.66 32.44 -25.55
C SER A 172 -0.17 32.27 -25.87
N GLN A 173 0.60 31.61 -25.01
CA GLN A 173 2.05 31.46 -25.16
C GLN A 173 2.42 30.22 -26.01
N TYR A 174 1.60 29.17 -25.99
CA TYR A 174 1.86 27.89 -26.65
C TYR A 174 0.69 27.46 -27.56
N PRO A 175 0.30 28.27 -28.56
CA PRO A 175 -0.83 27.97 -29.47
C PRO A 175 -0.58 26.78 -30.41
N ARG A 176 0.60 26.15 -30.34
CA ARG A 176 0.98 24.91 -31.05
C ARG A 176 1.53 23.83 -30.10
N GLY A 177 1.39 24.03 -28.78
CA GLY A 177 1.80 23.08 -27.75
C GLY A 177 0.98 21.80 -27.81
N ASP A 178 1.56 20.66 -27.42
CA ASP A 178 0.88 19.36 -27.46
C ASP A 178 -0.11 19.18 -26.29
N MET A 179 -0.03 20.06 -25.30
CA MET A 179 -0.96 20.15 -24.16
C MET A 179 -2.16 21.09 -24.41
N LEU A 180 -2.21 21.77 -25.55
CA LEU A 180 -3.31 22.69 -25.90
C LEU A 180 -4.70 21.99 -25.98
N PRO A 181 -4.86 20.80 -26.59
CA PRO A 181 -6.16 20.11 -26.61
C PRO A 181 -6.71 19.78 -25.21
N GLN A 182 -5.82 19.34 -24.32
CA GLN A 182 -6.11 18.99 -22.93
C GLN A 182 -6.45 20.25 -22.14
N ALA A 183 -5.72 21.36 -22.39
CA ALA A 183 -5.98 22.66 -21.78
C ALA A 183 -7.37 23.21 -22.15
N LEU A 184 -7.77 23.13 -23.43
CA LEU A 184 -9.11 23.51 -23.90
C LEU A 184 -10.22 22.64 -23.29
N ALA A 185 -9.98 21.33 -23.13
CA ALA A 185 -10.92 20.42 -22.48
C ALA A 185 -11.11 20.76 -21.00
N LEU A 186 -10.02 21.06 -20.28
CA LEU A 186 -10.07 21.45 -18.87
C LEU A 186 -10.72 22.84 -18.69
N GLU A 187 -10.38 23.81 -19.54
CA GLU A 187 -10.99 25.15 -19.52
C GLU A 187 -12.52 25.07 -19.70
N LYS A 188 -12.99 24.31 -20.69
CA LYS A 188 -14.42 24.09 -20.94
C LYS A 188 -15.12 23.43 -19.74
N ALA A 189 -14.47 22.48 -19.07
CA ALA A 189 -15.00 21.84 -17.87
C ALA A 189 -15.09 22.80 -16.68
N LEU A 190 -14.10 23.68 -16.50
CA LEU A 190 -14.10 24.69 -15.43
C LEU A 190 -15.15 25.79 -15.68
N GLN A 191 -15.31 26.25 -16.93
CA GLN A 191 -16.35 27.21 -17.32
C GLN A 191 -17.76 26.64 -17.11
N ALA A 192 -18.01 25.39 -17.53
CA ALA A 192 -19.28 24.71 -17.27
C ALA A 192 -19.58 24.58 -15.76
N SER A 193 -18.55 24.41 -14.93
CA SER A 193 -18.69 24.39 -13.47
C SER A 193 -18.95 25.76 -12.86
N ALA A 194 -18.42 26.84 -13.45
CA ALA A 194 -18.63 28.21 -12.99
C ALA A 194 -20.07 28.70 -13.27
N ASP A 195 -20.63 28.32 -14.41
CA ASP A 195 -22.00 28.67 -14.83
C ASP A 195 -23.10 27.86 -14.11
N GLY A 196 -22.76 27.09 -13.08
CA GLY A 196 -23.69 26.20 -12.37
C GLY A 196 -24.19 25.01 -13.20
N ARG A 197 -23.62 24.76 -14.39
CA ARG A 197 -24.05 23.72 -15.34
C ARG A 197 -23.46 22.34 -15.07
N THR A 198 -22.42 22.23 -14.23
CA THR A 198 -21.86 20.93 -13.78
C THR A 198 -21.43 20.95 -12.30
N ALA A 199 -21.67 19.84 -11.61
CA ALA A 199 -21.32 19.58 -10.21
C ALA A 199 -19.80 19.22 -10.05
N PRO A 200 -19.29 18.89 -8.84
CA PRO A 200 -17.86 18.70 -8.54
C PRO A 200 -17.07 17.66 -9.38
N GLU A 201 -17.75 16.89 -10.23
CA GLU A 201 -17.20 15.83 -11.08
C GLU A 201 -16.27 16.37 -12.18
N ALA A 202 -16.49 17.61 -12.66
CA ALA A 202 -15.55 18.29 -13.55
C ALA A 202 -14.13 18.38 -12.95
N ARG A 203 -14.03 18.58 -11.63
CA ARG A 203 -12.76 18.61 -10.89
C ARG A 203 -12.16 17.21 -10.65
N GLN A 204 -12.91 16.12 -10.89
CA GLN A 204 -12.39 14.75 -10.86
C GLN A 204 -11.83 14.34 -12.23
N VAL A 205 -12.43 14.78 -13.33
CA VAL A 205 -11.87 14.60 -14.69
C VAL A 205 -10.52 15.29 -14.80
N ALA A 206 -10.38 16.48 -14.22
CA ALA A 206 -9.10 17.16 -14.08
C ALA A 206 -8.04 16.32 -13.31
N ALA A 207 -8.44 15.48 -12.36
CA ALA A 207 -7.50 14.70 -11.54
C ALA A 207 -6.97 13.42 -12.23
N ALA A 208 -7.50 13.06 -13.40
CA ALA A 208 -7.05 11.88 -14.16
C ALA A 208 -5.72 12.16 -14.89
N ASP A 209 -4.83 11.17 -14.93
CA ASP A 209 -3.54 11.28 -15.60
C ASP A 209 -3.66 11.13 -17.12
N GLY A 210 -3.44 12.23 -17.84
CA GLY A 210 -3.14 12.23 -19.26
C GLY A 210 -1.64 12.01 -19.47
N LYS A 211 -1.28 11.04 -20.33
CA LYS A 211 0.09 10.83 -20.80
C LYS A 211 0.23 11.47 -22.19
N PRO A 212 1.13 12.45 -22.42
CA PRO A 212 1.45 12.91 -23.76
C PRO A 212 2.10 11.80 -24.59
N ALA A 213 2.01 11.90 -25.91
CA ALA A 213 2.61 10.94 -26.81
C ALA A 213 4.15 10.99 -26.72
N ALA A 214 4.80 9.83 -26.71
CA ALA A 214 6.23 9.80 -27.01
C ALA A 214 6.41 10.24 -28.46
N ARG A 215 7.16 11.31 -28.68
CA ARG A 215 7.72 11.64 -30.00
C ARG A 215 9.20 11.29 -29.99
N ASP A 216 9.61 10.65 -31.07
CA ASP A 216 10.98 10.25 -31.31
C ASP A 216 11.91 11.48 -31.34
N VAL A 217 13.08 11.31 -30.74
CA VAL A 217 14.27 12.07 -31.12
C VAL A 217 15.28 11.01 -31.53
N ALA A 218 15.49 10.88 -32.84
CA ALA A 218 16.63 10.18 -33.36
C ALA A 218 17.88 11.03 -33.10
N ASP A 219 18.99 10.38 -32.74
CA ASP A 219 20.29 10.73 -33.29
C ASP A 219 21.08 9.43 -33.50
N THR A 220 21.79 9.41 -34.61
CA THR A 220 22.58 8.28 -35.15
C THR A 220 24.03 8.35 -34.69
N GLU A 221 24.70 7.20 -34.53
CA GLU A 221 26.01 6.95 -35.15
C GLU A 221 26.50 5.48 -35.02
N ASP A 222 27.32 5.05 -35.99
CA ASP A 222 27.98 3.73 -36.14
C ASP A 222 29.48 3.85 -35.76
N THR A 223 30.39 2.87 -35.70
CA THR A 223 30.57 1.45 -36.11
C THR A 223 31.63 0.83 -35.16
N ALA A 224 32.04 -0.44 -35.14
CA ALA A 224 31.47 -1.78 -35.42
C ALA A 224 32.57 -2.83 -35.10
N ALA A 225 32.23 -4.14 -35.16
CA ALA A 225 33.16 -5.29 -35.23
C ALA A 225 34.09 -5.61 -34.01
N ALA A 226 34.54 -6.85 -33.76
CA ALA A 226 34.11 -8.21 -34.13
C ALA A 226 34.91 -9.28 -33.32
N ALA A 227 34.62 -10.57 -33.55
CA ALA A 227 35.36 -11.79 -33.14
C ALA A 227 35.35 -12.19 -31.64
N ALA A 228 35.53 -13.47 -31.25
CA ALA A 228 35.21 -14.77 -31.89
C ALA A 228 35.24 -15.91 -30.82
N ASN A 229 34.53 -17.01 -31.11
CA ASN A 229 34.35 -18.27 -30.33
C ASN A 229 35.64 -19.16 -30.29
N PRO A 230 35.72 -20.40 -29.70
CA PRO A 230 34.74 -21.21 -28.92
C PRO A 230 35.29 -22.10 -27.74
N ALA A 231 34.39 -22.95 -27.19
CA ALA A 231 34.59 -24.39 -26.81
C ALA A 231 34.80 -24.84 -25.33
N ALA A 232 34.17 -25.97 -24.99
CA ALA A 232 34.25 -26.76 -23.74
C ALA A 232 34.96 -28.13 -24.00
N PRO A 233 35.22 -29.02 -23.01
CA PRO A 233 34.19 -29.94 -22.48
C PRO A 233 34.36 -30.43 -20.99
N ALA A 234 33.49 -31.35 -20.55
CA ALA A 234 33.53 -32.16 -19.30
C ALA A 234 33.68 -33.67 -19.66
N PRO A 235 33.42 -34.74 -18.82
CA PRO A 235 32.92 -34.87 -17.43
C PRO A 235 33.57 -36.04 -16.58
N ASP A 236 32.79 -36.71 -15.71
CA ASP A 236 33.02 -37.96 -14.91
C ASP A 236 33.79 -37.85 -13.55
N LYS A 237 33.54 -38.63 -12.48
CA LYS A 237 32.48 -39.62 -12.09
C LYS A 237 32.44 -39.84 -10.54
N ALA A 238 31.39 -40.47 -9.99
CA ALA A 238 31.26 -40.88 -8.58
C ALA A 238 31.68 -42.36 -8.32
N PRO A 239 31.88 -42.80 -7.05
CA PRO A 239 30.89 -43.72 -6.43
C PRO A 239 30.71 -43.65 -4.88
N LYS A 240 29.89 -44.56 -4.33
CA LYS A 240 29.40 -44.81 -2.93
C LYS A 240 29.82 -46.26 -2.50
N PRO A 241 29.42 -46.88 -1.34
CA PRO A 241 29.03 -46.41 0.02
C PRO A 241 29.56 -47.26 1.24
N ALA A 242 29.24 -46.84 2.49
CA ALA A 242 29.06 -47.65 3.75
C ALA A 242 30.31 -48.33 4.41
N PRO A 243 30.30 -48.78 5.70
CA PRO A 243 29.17 -48.96 6.65
C PRO A 243 29.34 -48.38 8.10
N THR A 244 28.35 -48.62 8.95
CA THR A 244 28.25 -48.25 10.40
C THR A 244 28.94 -49.27 11.33
N PRO A 245 29.30 -48.90 12.58
CA PRO A 245 28.68 -49.53 13.76
C PRO A 245 28.41 -48.58 14.95
N ALA A 246 28.03 -49.14 16.10
CA ALA A 246 27.13 -48.52 17.10
C ALA A 246 27.76 -48.02 18.43
N VAL A 247 27.04 -47.10 19.08
CA VAL A 247 26.86 -46.86 20.54
C VAL A 247 28.08 -46.93 21.49
N GLN A 248 28.36 -45.80 22.15
CA GLN A 248 28.53 -45.72 23.62
C GLN A 248 28.49 -44.26 24.12
N ALA A 249 27.95 -44.05 25.33
CA ALA A 249 28.04 -42.78 26.06
C ALA A 249 29.20 -42.84 27.07
N PRO A 250 29.76 -41.70 27.50
CA PRO A 250 29.67 -41.42 28.94
C PRO A 250 29.62 -39.94 29.37
N ALA A 251 29.12 -39.77 30.60
CA ALA A 251 29.52 -38.79 31.64
C ALA A 251 29.44 -37.26 31.41
N ALA A 252 28.78 -36.60 32.36
CA ALA A 252 28.75 -35.15 32.54
C ALA A 252 29.83 -34.67 33.54
N LEU A 253 30.25 -33.39 33.42
CA LEU A 253 30.86 -32.54 34.47
C LEU A 253 30.86 -31.06 33.97
N PRO A 254 31.03 -30.03 34.81
CA PRO A 254 29.89 -29.26 35.32
C PRO A 254 29.71 -27.87 34.67
N VAL A 255 28.49 -27.34 34.82
CA VAL A 255 28.12 -25.96 34.43
C VAL A 255 28.74 -24.94 35.39
N LYS A 256 29.20 -23.80 34.85
CA LYS A 256 29.54 -22.60 35.63
C LYS A 256 28.62 -21.47 35.19
N ASP A 257 27.85 -20.93 36.13
CA ASP A 257 26.80 -19.95 35.84
C ASP A 257 27.34 -18.63 35.29
N ALA A 258 26.77 -18.19 34.17
CA ALA A 258 26.85 -16.83 33.65
C ALA A 258 25.57 -16.50 32.88
N SER A 259 24.47 -16.28 33.62
CA SER A 259 23.20 -15.85 33.03
C SER A 259 23.29 -14.41 32.53
N PRO A 260 23.00 -14.11 31.25
CA PRO A 260 22.95 -12.74 30.77
C PRO A 260 21.72 -12.03 31.36
N ALA A 261 21.91 -10.82 31.88
CA ALA A 261 20.84 -10.04 32.49
C ALA A 261 19.73 -9.71 31.47
N ALA A 262 18.48 -9.91 31.88
CA ALA A 262 17.31 -9.51 31.09
C ALA A 262 17.26 -7.97 30.92
N PRO A 263 16.77 -7.44 29.78
CA PRO A 263 16.59 -6.01 29.61
C PRO A 263 15.57 -5.48 30.63
N GLN A 264 15.99 -4.51 31.45
CA GLN A 264 15.14 -3.92 32.48
C GLN A 264 13.96 -3.16 31.83
N GLN A 265 12.74 -3.45 32.30
CA GLN A 265 11.54 -2.74 31.87
C GLN A 265 11.59 -1.26 32.34
N PRO A 266 10.99 -0.31 31.58
CA PRO A 266 10.95 1.09 31.98
C PRO A 266 10.13 1.28 33.27
N THR A 267 10.59 2.16 34.16
CA THR A 267 9.88 2.47 35.40
C THR A 267 8.62 3.29 35.14
N ALA A 268 7.67 3.28 36.08
CA ALA A 268 6.43 4.06 35.99
C ALA A 268 6.66 5.58 35.83
N ALA A 269 7.81 6.11 36.29
CA ALA A 269 8.21 7.49 36.05
C ALA A 269 8.54 7.74 34.56
N ALA A 270 9.36 6.87 33.95
CA ALA A 270 9.74 6.98 32.54
C ALA A 270 8.57 6.80 31.56
N HIS A 271 7.44 6.25 32.01
CA HIS A 271 6.18 6.25 31.25
C HIS A 271 5.43 7.58 31.35
N ARG A 272 5.37 8.20 32.54
CA ARG A 272 4.75 9.53 32.76
C ARG A 272 5.43 10.65 31.98
N ASP A 273 6.76 10.62 31.89
CA ASP A 273 7.50 11.64 31.14
C ASP A 273 7.20 11.56 29.63
N LYS A 274 6.94 10.35 29.12
CA LYS A 274 6.63 10.10 27.69
C LYS A 274 5.19 10.46 27.33
N SER A 275 4.20 10.11 28.16
CA SER A 275 2.80 10.50 27.96
C SER A 275 2.60 12.01 28.05
N ALA A 276 3.27 12.68 29.00
CA ALA A 276 3.24 14.14 29.11
C ALA A 276 3.88 14.81 27.87
N ALA A 277 5.02 14.32 27.38
CA ALA A 277 5.63 14.78 26.15
C ALA A 277 4.75 14.54 24.91
N ALA A 278 4.09 13.39 24.82
CA ALA A 278 3.17 13.06 23.73
C ALA A 278 1.93 13.97 23.74
N LEU A 279 1.36 14.27 24.92
CA LEU A 279 0.25 15.22 25.05
C LEU A 279 0.70 16.65 24.69
N ALA A 280 1.89 17.07 25.09
CA ALA A 280 2.47 18.37 24.69
C ALA A 280 2.68 18.45 23.17
N GLN A 281 3.13 17.37 22.54
CA GLN A 281 3.27 17.28 21.08
C GLN A 281 1.90 17.33 20.37
N ALA A 282 0.90 16.57 20.84
CA ALA A 282 -0.43 16.54 20.26
C ALA A 282 -1.19 17.86 20.43
N THR A 283 -0.85 18.67 21.44
CA THR A 283 -1.46 19.99 21.69
C THR A 283 -0.65 21.16 21.10
N ALA A 284 0.51 20.90 20.50
CA ALA A 284 1.38 21.94 19.94
C ALA A 284 0.67 22.74 18.84
N GLY A 285 0.65 24.08 18.97
CA GLY A 285 0.02 24.99 18.01
C GLY A 285 -1.52 25.08 18.08
N LEU A 286 -2.18 24.25 18.91
CA LEU A 286 -3.62 24.33 19.10
C LEU A 286 -3.99 25.49 20.03
N LYS A 287 -4.86 26.41 19.56
CA LYS A 287 -5.44 27.46 20.41
C LYS A 287 -6.68 26.93 21.13
N PRO A 288 -6.82 27.07 22.45
CA PRO A 288 -7.99 26.60 23.19
C PRO A 288 -9.27 27.29 22.71
N TRP A 289 -10.39 26.57 22.77
CA TRP A 289 -11.71 27.17 22.52
C TRP A 289 -12.08 28.11 23.69
N PRO A 290 -12.77 29.25 23.44
CA PRO A 290 -13.21 30.16 24.50
C PRO A 290 -14.07 29.45 25.54
N ALA A 291 -13.93 29.82 26.83
CA ALA A 291 -14.62 29.15 27.93
C ALA A 291 -16.16 29.03 27.74
N LYS A 292 -16.77 30.05 27.12
CA LYS A 292 -18.21 30.08 26.78
C LYS A 292 -18.64 29.08 25.68
N GLU A 293 -17.71 28.61 24.85
CA GLU A 293 -17.97 27.68 23.75
C GLU A 293 -17.73 26.20 24.11
N LEU A 294 -17.02 25.90 25.21
CA LEU A 294 -16.53 24.56 25.52
C LEU A 294 -17.62 23.49 25.53
N LEU A 295 -18.78 23.76 26.16
CA LEU A 295 -19.89 22.81 26.21
C LEU A 295 -20.54 22.58 24.84
N ALA A 296 -20.68 23.63 24.04
CA ALA A 296 -21.22 23.55 22.70
C ALA A 296 -20.27 22.76 21.77
N ARG A 297 -18.97 23.10 21.78
CA ARG A 297 -17.91 22.41 21.02
C ARG A 297 -17.82 20.93 21.39
N TYR A 298 -17.80 20.61 22.69
CA TYR A 298 -17.78 19.21 23.15
C TYR A 298 -19.00 18.42 22.69
N THR A 299 -20.19 19.02 22.77
CA THR A 299 -21.45 18.36 22.39
C THR A 299 -21.55 18.18 20.88
N ALA A 300 -21.17 19.20 20.09
CA ALA A 300 -21.09 19.13 18.64
C ALA A 300 -20.06 18.08 18.18
N GLY A 301 -18.86 18.07 18.76
CA GLY A 301 -17.82 17.08 18.48
C GLY A 301 -18.30 15.65 18.72
N LYS A 302 -19.02 15.39 19.82
CA LYS A 302 -19.63 14.07 20.07
C LYS A 302 -20.63 13.68 18.97
N ALA A 303 -21.49 14.59 18.54
CA ALA A 303 -22.47 14.32 17.49
C ALA A 303 -21.80 14.09 16.12
N SER A 304 -20.80 14.88 15.78
CA SER A 304 -19.98 14.71 14.56
C SER A 304 -19.23 13.38 14.57
N MET A 305 -18.62 13.00 15.70
CA MET A 305 -17.95 11.71 15.86
C MET A 305 -18.91 10.52 15.68
N ALA A 306 -20.12 10.59 16.25
CA ALA A 306 -21.14 9.56 16.09
C ALA A 306 -21.61 9.42 14.62
N ARG A 307 -21.86 10.56 13.94
CA ARG A 307 -22.20 10.59 12.51
C ARG A 307 -21.09 10.02 11.65
N LEU A 308 -19.84 10.38 11.93
CA LEU A 308 -18.66 9.90 11.20
C LEU A 308 -18.42 8.39 11.39
N ARG A 309 -18.72 7.83 12.58
CA ARG A 309 -18.70 6.36 12.80
C ARG A 309 -19.79 5.62 12.04
N ALA A 310 -20.96 6.25 11.83
CA ALA A 310 -22.07 5.65 11.10
C ALA A 310 -21.88 5.71 9.57
N ASP A 311 -21.18 6.73 9.06
CA ASP A 311 -20.85 6.89 7.64
C ASP A 311 -19.67 5.99 7.25
N LYS A 312 -20.00 4.76 6.78
CA LYS A 312 -19.03 3.75 6.34
C LYS A 312 -18.05 4.20 5.24
N THR A 313 -18.35 5.30 4.55
CA THR A 313 -17.49 5.85 3.48
C THR A 313 -16.55 6.90 4.04
N ARG A 314 -17.06 7.86 4.82
CA ARG A 314 -16.25 8.92 5.44
C ARG A 314 -15.45 8.45 6.65
N SER A 315 -15.86 7.37 7.32
CA SER A 315 -15.11 6.76 8.41
C SER A 315 -13.71 6.30 8.00
N CYS A 316 -13.46 6.10 6.70
CA CYS A 316 -12.15 5.74 6.15
C CYS A 316 -11.28 6.94 5.76
N TRP A 317 -11.78 8.18 5.89
CA TRP A 317 -11.05 9.38 5.53
C TRP A 317 -10.29 9.94 6.74
N ARG A 318 -9.02 10.33 6.54
CA ARG A 318 -8.16 10.84 7.61
C ARG A 318 -8.61 12.19 8.18
N GLN A 319 -8.87 13.16 7.29
CA GLN A 319 -9.13 14.56 7.68
C GLN A 319 -10.26 14.72 8.73
N PRO A 320 -11.44 14.06 8.61
CA PRO A 320 -12.50 14.20 9.62
C PRO A 320 -12.10 13.71 11.02
N TRP A 321 -11.25 12.68 11.13
CA TRP A 321 -10.72 12.22 12.42
C TRP A 321 -9.68 13.16 12.99
N GLU A 322 -8.86 13.76 12.13
CA GLU A 322 -7.87 14.75 12.52
C GLU A 322 -8.53 16.04 13.06
N GLU A 323 -9.54 16.55 12.36
CA GLU A 323 -10.35 17.70 12.81
C GLU A 323 -11.04 17.43 14.15
N LEU A 324 -11.63 16.24 14.33
CA LEU A 324 -12.24 15.84 15.60
C LEU A 324 -11.23 15.74 16.75
N ARG A 325 -10.06 15.13 16.50
CA ARG A 325 -8.96 15.05 17.49
C ARG A 325 -8.61 16.45 17.99
N ASP A 326 -8.33 17.36 17.06
CA ASP A 326 -7.91 18.72 17.37
C ASP A 326 -9.01 19.49 18.10
N ASP A 327 -10.28 19.36 17.70
CA ASP A 327 -11.40 20.01 18.39
C ASP A 327 -11.55 19.52 19.84
N PHE A 328 -11.43 18.22 20.09
CA PHE A 328 -11.47 17.67 21.45
C PHE A 328 -10.25 18.10 22.29
N LEU A 329 -9.06 18.17 21.70
CA LEU A 329 -7.87 18.70 22.39
C LEU A 329 -8.03 20.19 22.73
N ARG A 330 -8.62 21.01 21.85
CA ARG A 330 -8.91 22.44 22.12
C ARG A 330 -9.96 22.64 23.22
N VAL A 331 -10.93 21.73 23.32
CA VAL A 331 -11.88 21.70 24.46
C VAL A 331 -11.15 21.39 25.77
N TYR A 332 -10.31 20.36 25.77
CA TYR A 332 -9.51 19.97 26.93
C TYR A 332 -8.55 21.09 27.39
N LEU A 333 -7.83 21.72 26.46
CA LEU A 333 -6.93 22.86 26.73
C LEU A 333 -7.66 24.08 27.31
N GLY A 334 -8.91 24.33 26.87
CA GLY A 334 -9.66 25.51 27.30
C GLY A 334 -10.06 25.51 28.76
N ARG A 335 -10.21 24.32 29.38
CA ARG A 335 -10.42 24.20 30.84
C ARG A 335 -10.11 22.79 31.36
N LYS A 336 -8.82 22.50 31.63
CA LYS A 336 -8.38 21.20 32.17
C LYS A 336 -9.11 20.74 33.45
N THR A 337 -9.56 21.67 34.29
CA THR A 337 -10.31 21.38 35.54
C THR A 337 -11.81 21.14 35.35
N TRP A 338 -12.32 21.16 34.11
CA TRP A 338 -13.73 20.97 33.83
C TRP A 338 -14.12 19.48 33.88
N ALA A 339 -15.33 19.17 34.38
CA ALA A 339 -15.81 17.80 34.54
C ALA A 339 -15.83 16.96 33.25
N ALA A 340 -15.91 17.61 32.08
CA ALA A 340 -15.85 16.93 30.78
C ALA A 340 -14.45 16.91 30.14
N ALA A 341 -13.42 17.46 30.78
CA ALA A 341 -12.04 17.42 30.28
C ALA A 341 -11.49 15.99 30.10
N PRO A 342 -11.73 15.00 31.00
CA PRO A 342 -11.37 13.60 30.74
C PRO A 342 -12.13 13.06 29.53
N GLY A 343 -13.43 13.33 29.43
CA GLY A 343 -14.28 12.88 28.32
C GLY A 343 -13.91 13.48 26.95
N ALA A 344 -13.32 14.68 26.94
CA ALA A 344 -12.73 15.31 25.76
C ALA A 344 -11.40 14.65 25.39
N LEU A 345 -10.47 14.49 26.33
CA LEU A 345 -9.18 13.84 26.08
C LEU A 345 -9.35 12.38 25.60
N PHE A 346 -10.31 11.64 26.17
CA PHE A 346 -10.68 10.29 25.72
C PHE A 346 -11.14 10.26 24.25
N ARG A 347 -11.87 11.30 23.83
CA ARG A 347 -12.38 11.41 22.45
C ARG A 347 -11.32 11.92 21.48
N ALA A 348 -10.36 12.71 21.94
CA ALA A 348 -9.14 12.98 21.17
C ALA A 348 -8.36 11.69 20.92
N ALA A 349 -8.16 10.86 21.96
CA ALA A 349 -7.50 9.56 21.84
C ALA A 349 -8.26 8.61 20.89
N GLN A 350 -9.59 8.49 21.02
CA GLN A 350 -10.43 7.72 20.09
C GLN A 350 -10.42 8.25 18.64
N SER A 351 -10.26 9.56 18.44
CA SER A 351 -10.15 10.16 17.10
C SER A 351 -8.78 9.86 16.50
N GLN A 352 -7.72 9.94 17.29
CA GLN A 352 -6.36 9.55 16.90
C GLN A 352 -6.25 8.02 16.63
N GLU A 353 -6.97 7.19 17.37
CA GLU A 353 -7.08 5.75 17.12
C GLU A 353 -7.78 5.46 15.79
N ALA A 354 -8.87 6.17 15.48
CA ALA A 354 -9.56 6.04 14.19
C ALA A 354 -8.71 6.57 13.01
N LEU A 355 -7.97 7.66 13.21
CA LEU A 355 -6.98 8.18 12.26
C LEU A 355 -5.89 7.14 11.95
N ALA A 356 -5.35 6.49 12.99
CA ALA A 356 -4.42 5.37 12.87
C ALA A 356 -5.07 4.13 12.23
N GLY A 357 -6.37 3.92 12.45
CA GLY A 357 -7.18 2.93 11.75
C GLY A 357 -7.29 3.18 10.24
N CYS A 358 -7.27 4.44 9.80
CA CYS A 358 -7.29 4.82 8.39
C CYS A 358 -5.92 4.71 7.70
N SER A 359 -4.81 4.88 8.45
CA SER A 359 -3.44 4.89 7.90
C SER A 359 -2.65 3.60 8.12
N HIS A 360 -3.04 2.83 9.13
CA HIS A 360 -2.30 1.72 9.72
C HIS A 360 -0.86 2.05 10.15
N LEU A 361 -0.56 3.32 10.45
CA LEU A 361 0.77 3.75 10.88
C LEU A 361 1.00 3.48 12.36
N ASN A 362 2.00 2.66 12.69
CA ASN A 362 2.40 2.38 14.08
C ASN A 362 2.77 3.64 14.88
N ALA A 363 3.21 4.71 14.21
CA ALA A 363 3.44 6.01 14.86
C ALA A 363 2.13 6.66 15.34
N GLU A 364 1.05 6.55 14.58
CA GLU A 364 -0.26 7.10 14.95
C GLU A 364 -0.97 6.24 15.99
N TYR A 365 -0.79 4.91 15.95
CA TYR A 365 -1.24 4.02 17.03
C TYR A 365 -0.49 4.27 18.35
N ARG A 366 0.81 4.61 18.30
CA ARG A 366 1.55 5.08 19.49
C ARG A 366 0.96 6.39 20.02
N GLN A 367 0.74 7.39 19.17
CA GLN A 367 0.09 8.65 19.57
C GLN A 367 -1.29 8.42 20.21
N ALA A 368 -2.11 7.51 19.68
CA ALA A 368 -3.41 7.15 20.27
C ALA A 368 -3.24 6.54 21.67
N ARG A 369 -2.38 5.52 21.81
CA ARG A 369 -2.05 4.90 23.10
C ARG A 369 -1.53 5.93 24.10
N ASP A 370 -0.63 6.81 23.68
CA ASP A 370 0.03 7.77 24.57
C ASP A 370 -0.94 8.87 25.04
N LEU A 371 -1.95 9.24 24.23
CA LEU A 371 -3.08 10.09 24.66
C LEU A 371 -3.99 9.39 25.68
N TYR A 372 -4.26 8.09 25.53
CA TYR A 372 -5.00 7.32 26.55
C TYR A 372 -4.21 7.24 27.87
N LEU A 373 -2.89 7.02 27.81
CA LEU A 373 -2.04 7.01 29.01
C LEU A 373 -2.04 8.37 29.71
N ALA A 374 -1.96 9.47 28.95
CA ALA A 374 -2.03 10.82 29.51
C ALA A 374 -3.37 11.08 30.25
N LEU A 375 -4.49 10.56 29.75
CA LEU A 375 -5.77 10.64 30.47
C LEU A 375 -5.72 9.91 31.81
N ALA A 376 -5.24 8.67 31.83
CA ALA A 376 -5.14 7.87 33.05
C ALA A 376 -4.13 8.41 34.08
N GLU A 377 -3.36 9.45 33.72
CA GLU A 377 -2.34 10.10 34.55
C GLU A 377 -2.73 11.50 35.01
N GLU A 378 -3.35 12.31 34.15
CA GLU A 378 -3.93 13.59 34.55
C GLU A 378 -5.24 13.42 35.33
N PHE A 379 -6.03 12.38 35.04
CA PHE A 379 -7.35 12.17 35.62
C PHE A 379 -7.53 10.80 36.29
N PRO A 380 -6.66 10.39 37.25
CA PRO A 380 -6.68 9.06 37.87
C PRO A 380 -7.87 8.79 38.81
N ARG A 381 -8.82 9.74 38.90
CA ARG A 381 -10.11 9.58 39.61
C ARG A 381 -11.31 9.60 38.65
N SER A 382 -11.08 9.64 37.34
CA SER A 382 -12.14 9.61 36.34
C SER A 382 -12.58 8.16 36.08
N ALA A 383 -13.89 7.94 35.94
CA ALA A 383 -14.49 6.70 35.45
C ALA A 383 -14.30 6.51 33.92
N LEU A 384 -13.16 6.97 33.39
CA LEU A 384 -12.66 6.72 32.03
C LEU A 384 -11.17 6.35 32.05
N ALA A 385 -10.56 6.29 33.25
CA ALA A 385 -9.13 6.06 33.39
C ALA A 385 -8.77 4.58 33.25
N ASP A 386 -9.66 3.68 33.65
CA ASP A 386 -9.60 2.25 33.36
C ASP A 386 -10.00 1.92 31.91
N ASP A 387 -11.01 2.58 31.31
CA ASP A 387 -11.24 2.51 29.86
C ASP A 387 -9.98 2.85 29.06
N ALA A 388 -9.31 3.94 29.44
CA ALA A 388 -8.12 4.42 28.76
C ALA A 388 -6.94 3.43 28.90
N LEU A 389 -6.77 2.82 30.08
CA LEU A 389 -5.76 1.77 30.25
C LEU A 389 -6.10 0.51 29.43
N LEU A 390 -7.37 0.12 29.36
CA LEU A 390 -7.81 -1.02 28.54
C LEU A 390 -7.59 -0.76 27.05
N HIS A 391 -7.97 0.42 26.54
CA HIS A 391 -7.68 0.84 25.16
C HIS A 391 -6.17 0.88 24.88
N ALA A 392 -5.36 1.43 25.81
CA ALA A 392 -3.90 1.43 25.68
C ALA A 392 -3.30 0.02 25.66
N ALA A 393 -3.85 -0.93 26.44
CA ALA A 393 -3.45 -2.33 26.43
C ALA A 393 -3.86 -3.05 25.13
N ALA A 394 -5.06 -2.79 24.61
CA ALA A 394 -5.54 -3.32 23.34
C ALA A 394 -4.72 -2.80 22.14
N LEU A 395 -4.34 -1.51 22.14
CA LEU A 395 -3.45 -0.94 21.14
C LEU A 395 -2.02 -1.50 21.24
N SER A 396 -1.52 -1.72 22.46
CA SER A 396 -0.20 -2.32 22.68
C SER A 396 -0.15 -3.76 22.17
N SER A 397 -1.12 -4.60 22.55
CA SER A 397 -1.17 -6.02 22.13
C SER A 397 -1.52 -6.23 20.67
N GLY A 398 -2.42 -5.42 20.11
CA GLY A 398 -2.90 -5.54 18.72
C GLY A 398 -1.95 -4.89 17.71
N PRO A 399 -2.23 -3.65 17.24
CA PRO A 399 -1.48 -3.03 16.15
C PRO A 399 -0.01 -2.73 16.48
N LEU A 400 0.35 -2.54 17.74
CA LEU A 400 1.75 -2.29 18.13
C LEU A 400 2.56 -3.56 18.40
N ASN A 401 1.90 -4.73 18.51
CA ASN A 401 2.51 -6.05 18.73
C ASN A 401 3.49 -6.11 19.93
N ASP A 402 3.11 -5.46 21.03
CA ASP A 402 3.82 -5.41 22.30
C ASP A 402 2.93 -6.01 23.42
N PRO A 403 2.87 -7.35 23.52
CA PRO A 403 2.07 -8.03 24.54
C PRO A 403 2.63 -7.82 25.95
N ALA A 404 3.93 -7.55 26.10
CA ALA A 404 4.54 -7.26 27.40
C ALA A 404 4.07 -5.91 27.96
N ALA A 405 4.06 -4.86 27.15
CA ALA A 405 3.45 -3.59 27.53
C ALA A 405 1.94 -3.71 27.75
N ALA A 406 1.24 -4.53 26.95
CA ALA A 406 -0.19 -4.78 27.16
C ALA A 406 -0.47 -5.40 28.53
N LEU A 407 0.25 -6.46 28.91
CA LEU A 407 0.11 -7.11 30.22
C LEU A 407 0.41 -6.13 31.37
N ALA A 408 1.49 -5.36 31.28
CA ALA A 408 1.84 -4.35 32.29
C ALA A 408 0.75 -3.25 32.45
N LEU A 409 0.06 -2.89 31.36
CA LEU A 409 -1.07 -1.96 31.41
C LEU A 409 -2.32 -2.59 32.04
N LEU A 410 -2.55 -3.89 31.84
CA LEU A 410 -3.62 -4.65 32.51
C LEU A 410 -3.32 -4.84 34.01
N ASP A 411 -2.06 -5.08 34.39
CA ASP A 411 -1.64 -5.13 35.80
C ASP A 411 -1.85 -3.77 36.49
N ARG A 412 -1.53 -2.67 35.78
CA ARG A 412 -1.80 -1.31 36.23
C ARG A 412 -3.30 -1.03 36.38
N LEU A 413 -4.13 -1.52 35.45
CA LEU A 413 -5.60 -1.38 35.51
C LEU A 413 -6.16 -2.08 36.76
N ASP A 414 -5.85 -3.37 36.94
CA ASP A 414 -6.31 -4.15 38.10
C ASP A 414 -5.85 -3.56 39.44
N THR A 415 -4.61 -3.05 39.50
CA THR A 415 -4.03 -2.51 40.74
C THR A 415 -4.56 -1.12 41.09
N ALA A 416 -4.68 -0.22 40.10
CA ALA A 416 -5.12 1.16 40.33
C ALA A 416 -6.64 1.30 40.42
N TYR A 417 -7.40 0.42 39.74
CA TYR A 417 -8.85 0.46 39.65
C TYR A 417 -9.47 -0.89 40.07
N PRO A 418 -9.26 -1.37 41.31
CA PRO A 418 -9.74 -2.69 41.76
C PRO A 418 -11.28 -2.82 41.76
N LYS A 419 -12.01 -1.70 41.70
CA LYS A 419 -13.47 -1.60 41.56
C LYS A 419 -13.92 -1.02 40.20
N GLY A 420 -13.01 -0.91 39.23
CA GLY A 420 -13.31 -0.44 37.87
C GLY A 420 -14.22 -1.40 37.12
N ASP A 421 -15.05 -0.88 36.22
CA ASP A 421 -16.01 -1.68 35.44
C ASP A 421 -15.36 -2.35 34.23
N MET A 422 -14.17 -1.91 33.82
CA MET A 422 -13.37 -2.49 32.73
C MET A 422 -12.58 -3.75 33.11
N ARG A 423 -12.61 -4.17 34.39
CA ARG A 423 -11.88 -5.36 34.86
C ARG A 423 -12.28 -6.68 34.17
N PRO A 424 -13.55 -6.95 33.83
CA PRO A 424 -13.93 -8.15 33.08
C PRO A 424 -13.29 -8.21 31.69
N GLN A 425 -13.32 -7.10 30.93
CA GLN A 425 -12.67 -7.01 29.62
C GLN A 425 -11.14 -7.08 29.73
N ALA A 426 -10.57 -6.53 30.81
CA ALA A 426 -9.14 -6.64 31.11
C ALA A 426 -8.72 -8.10 31.38
N ALA A 427 -9.55 -8.85 32.11
CA ALA A 427 -9.36 -10.27 32.34
C ALA A 427 -9.51 -11.09 31.05
N GLU A 428 -10.49 -10.77 30.19
CA GLU A 428 -10.65 -11.40 28.87
C GLU A 428 -9.42 -11.15 27.97
N LEU A 429 -8.93 -9.90 27.91
CA LEU A 429 -7.73 -9.57 27.13
C LEU A 429 -6.49 -10.26 27.69
N ARG A 430 -6.33 -10.34 29.03
CA ARG A 430 -5.23 -11.11 29.66
C ARG A 430 -5.35 -12.60 29.34
N ALA A 431 -6.54 -13.19 29.39
CA ALA A 431 -6.75 -14.60 29.04
C ALA A 431 -6.41 -14.88 27.57
N ARG A 432 -6.77 -13.97 26.65
CA ARG A 432 -6.39 -14.04 25.23
C ARG A 432 -4.89 -13.91 24.98
N LEU A 433 -4.17 -13.17 25.84
CA LEU A 433 -2.71 -13.04 25.79
C LEU A 433 -1.97 -14.21 26.45
N ALA A 434 -2.58 -14.87 27.43
CA ALA A 434 -2.02 -16.01 28.16
C ALA A 434 -2.36 -17.38 27.54
N ALA A 435 -3.37 -17.43 26.65
CA ALA A 435 -3.75 -18.66 25.94
C ALA A 435 -2.54 -19.21 25.15
N PRO A 436 -2.14 -20.47 25.34
CA PRO A 436 -1.15 -21.11 24.48
C PRO A 436 -1.59 -21.03 23.02
N SER A 437 -0.64 -20.84 22.11
CA SER A 437 -0.87 -20.81 20.66
C SER A 437 -1.19 -22.21 20.12
N LEU A 438 -2.33 -22.77 20.56
CA LEU A 438 -2.83 -24.06 20.13
C LEU A 438 -3.09 -24.05 18.62
N GLY A 439 -2.38 -24.93 17.92
CA GLY A 439 -2.71 -25.32 16.56
C GLY A 439 -4.14 -25.87 16.53
N THR A 440 -4.96 -25.33 15.64
CA THR A 440 -6.40 -25.64 15.60
C THR A 440 -6.66 -27.02 15.01
N ALA A 441 -6.89 -28.01 15.89
CA ALA A 441 -7.50 -29.29 15.57
C ALA A 441 -9.04 -29.24 15.67
N GLN A 442 -9.70 -30.28 15.17
CA GLN A 442 -11.14 -30.32 14.87
C GLN A 442 -12.09 -30.21 16.08
N ALA A 443 -13.28 -29.68 15.81
CA ALA A 443 -14.52 -30.04 16.52
C ALA A 443 -15.66 -30.22 15.48
N ALA A 444 -15.97 -31.47 15.17
CA ALA A 444 -17.33 -31.95 14.92
C ALA A 444 -17.71 -32.78 16.17
N SER A 445 -18.95 -33.09 16.53
CA SER A 445 -20.27 -32.91 15.90
C SER A 445 -21.26 -32.41 17.00
N ASP A 446 -22.59 -32.26 16.90
CA ASP A 446 -23.66 -33.19 16.48
C ASP A 446 -24.98 -32.44 16.16
N GLY A 447 -25.88 -33.10 15.42
CA GLY A 447 -27.27 -32.68 15.27
C GLY A 447 -28.20 -33.26 16.37
N PRO A 448 -29.49 -32.91 16.36
CA PRO A 448 -30.43 -33.87 15.77
C PRO A 448 -31.49 -33.22 14.87
N GLY A 449 -32.13 -34.03 14.02
CA GLY A 449 -33.14 -33.58 13.07
C GLY A 449 -34.58 -34.00 13.42
N ALA A 450 -35.53 -33.52 12.62
CA ALA A 450 -36.87 -34.10 12.47
C ALA A 450 -37.38 -33.82 11.05
N ALA A 451 -38.03 -34.79 10.42
CA ALA A 451 -38.59 -34.69 9.08
C ALA A 451 -40.09 -35.03 9.08
N GLN A 452 -40.87 -34.31 8.26
CA GLN A 452 -42.19 -34.69 7.75
C GLN A 452 -42.59 -33.64 6.68
N THR A 453 -42.49 -33.96 5.38
CA THR A 453 -43.49 -34.58 4.47
C THR A 453 -44.20 -33.55 3.58
N ALA A 454 -44.30 -33.90 2.29
CA ALA A 454 -44.77 -33.11 1.15
C ALA A 454 -46.34 -33.21 1.00
N PRO A 455 -47.03 -32.83 -0.12
CA PRO A 455 -46.53 -32.37 -1.42
C PRO A 455 -47.32 -31.26 -2.18
N GLY A 456 -46.67 -30.73 -3.23
CA GLY A 456 -47.28 -30.56 -4.57
C GLY A 456 -48.18 -29.35 -4.86
N SER A 457 -47.72 -28.49 -5.78
CA SER A 457 -48.51 -28.13 -6.97
C SER A 457 -47.59 -27.67 -8.11
N ALA A 458 -47.95 -28.03 -9.34
CA ALA A 458 -47.31 -27.57 -10.56
C ALA A 458 -48.23 -26.57 -11.28
N GLY A 459 -47.64 -25.67 -12.07
CA GLY A 459 -48.36 -24.95 -13.12
C GLY A 459 -48.91 -23.56 -12.74
N ALA A 460 -48.09 -22.54 -12.96
CA ALA A 460 -48.57 -21.20 -13.35
C ALA A 460 -47.44 -20.43 -14.06
N ALA A 461 -47.24 -20.72 -15.35
CA ALA A 461 -46.40 -19.88 -16.20
C ALA A 461 -47.15 -18.56 -16.48
N ALA A 462 -46.92 -17.56 -15.62
CA ALA A 462 -47.44 -16.20 -15.82
C ALA A 462 -46.41 -15.35 -16.56
N ALA A 463 -46.81 -14.80 -17.71
CA ALA A 463 -45.94 -14.08 -18.62
C ALA A 463 -45.25 -12.87 -17.96
N ARG A 464 -43.90 -12.92 -17.84
CA ARG A 464 -43.11 -11.70 -17.72
C ARG A 464 -42.91 -11.11 -19.12
N THR A 465 -43.49 -9.94 -19.32
CA THR A 465 -43.40 -9.14 -20.54
C THR A 465 -41.94 -8.96 -20.97
N ALA A 466 -41.67 -9.25 -22.25
CA ALA A 466 -40.33 -9.13 -22.81
C ALA A 466 -39.95 -7.65 -23.00
N GLN A 467 -39.18 -7.10 -22.05
CA GLN A 467 -38.39 -5.90 -22.29
C GLN A 467 -37.18 -6.23 -23.20
N PRO A 468 -36.67 -5.25 -23.98
CA PRO A 468 -35.72 -5.52 -25.05
C PRO A 468 -34.36 -6.03 -24.53
N ARG A 469 -34.11 -7.33 -24.74
CA ARG A 469 -32.91 -8.05 -24.29
C ARG A 469 -31.60 -7.36 -24.71
N HIS A 470 -31.57 -6.79 -25.93
CA HIS A 470 -30.39 -6.20 -26.55
C HIS A 470 -29.66 -5.13 -25.72
N VAL A 471 -30.38 -4.29 -24.96
CA VAL A 471 -29.76 -3.20 -24.17
C VAL A 471 -29.23 -3.72 -22.82
N SER A 472 -29.91 -4.70 -22.23
CA SER A 472 -29.42 -5.47 -21.06
C SER A 472 -28.09 -6.12 -21.39
N ASP A 473 -28.04 -6.84 -22.51
CA ASP A 473 -26.92 -7.72 -22.82
C ASP A 473 -25.69 -6.92 -23.24
N MET A 474 -25.88 -5.77 -23.91
CA MET A 474 -24.80 -4.81 -24.17
C MET A 474 -24.29 -4.13 -22.87
N ALA A 475 -25.18 -3.77 -21.94
CA ALA A 475 -24.77 -3.20 -20.65
C ALA A 475 -23.98 -4.21 -19.79
N ARG A 476 -24.25 -5.51 -19.93
CA ARG A 476 -23.49 -6.61 -19.31
C ARG A 476 -22.15 -6.85 -20.01
N GLN A 477 -22.15 -6.87 -21.34
CA GLN A 477 -20.92 -6.94 -22.15
C GLN A 477 -19.94 -5.78 -21.89
N LEU A 478 -20.45 -4.63 -21.43
CA LEU A 478 -19.66 -3.45 -21.08
C LEU A 478 -19.42 -3.30 -19.56
N GLY A 479 -19.80 -4.28 -18.73
CA GLY A 479 -19.57 -4.26 -17.28
C GLY A 479 -20.36 -3.20 -16.50
N LEU A 480 -21.45 -2.66 -17.03
CA LEU A 480 -22.13 -1.47 -16.46
C LEU A 480 -22.99 -1.75 -15.21
N THR A 481 -23.20 -3.02 -14.85
CA THR A 481 -23.72 -3.44 -13.53
C THR A 481 -23.16 -4.81 -13.17
N VAL A 482 -22.75 -5.02 -11.91
CA VAL A 482 -22.36 -6.35 -11.40
C VAL A 482 -23.42 -6.84 -10.41
N ARG A 483 -24.15 -7.88 -10.79
CA ARG A 483 -25.08 -8.64 -9.94
C ARG A 483 -24.70 -10.12 -9.89
N ARG A 484 -24.20 -10.67 -11.00
CA ARG A 484 -23.82 -12.08 -11.15
C ARG A 484 -22.34 -12.24 -11.47
N VAL A 485 -21.64 -13.01 -10.65
CA VAL A 485 -20.22 -13.35 -10.85
C VAL A 485 -20.11 -14.82 -11.18
N PHE A 486 -19.43 -15.13 -12.29
CA PHE A 486 -19.02 -16.49 -12.61
C PHE A 486 -17.62 -16.75 -12.06
N ILE A 487 -17.49 -17.76 -11.21
CA ILE A 487 -16.22 -18.18 -10.61
C ILE A 487 -15.79 -19.48 -11.28
N ASP A 488 -14.67 -19.43 -11.98
CA ASP A 488 -14.07 -20.61 -12.61
C ASP A 488 -12.96 -21.18 -11.71
N ALA A 489 -13.13 -22.44 -11.29
CA ALA A 489 -12.09 -23.18 -10.59
C ALA A 489 -11.23 -23.92 -11.63
N GLY A 490 -10.00 -23.44 -11.86
CA GLY A 490 -9.07 -23.98 -12.85
C GLY A 490 -8.89 -25.50 -12.74
N HIS A 491 -8.66 -26.14 -13.89
CA HIS A 491 -8.48 -27.61 -14.03
C HIS A 491 -9.68 -28.42 -13.50
N GLY A 492 -9.50 -29.72 -13.18
CA GLY A 492 -10.54 -30.56 -12.58
C GLY A 492 -10.61 -31.99 -13.13
N GLY A 493 -10.90 -32.96 -12.26
CA GLY A 493 -11.06 -34.37 -12.61
C GLY A 493 -9.78 -35.00 -13.19
N ARG A 494 -9.81 -35.37 -14.47
CA ARG A 494 -8.63 -35.90 -15.20
C ARG A 494 -7.51 -34.89 -15.39
N ASP A 495 -7.82 -33.59 -15.39
CA ASP A 495 -6.83 -32.53 -15.46
C ASP A 495 -6.40 -32.13 -14.03
N PRO A 496 -5.17 -32.46 -13.59
CA PRO A 496 -4.65 -32.09 -12.26
C PRO A 496 -4.34 -30.58 -12.13
N GLY A 497 -4.10 -29.88 -13.24
CA GLY A 497 -3.27 -28.68 -13.26
C GLY A 497 -1.84 -28.96 -12.81
N THR A 498 -1.17 -27.92 -12.32
CA THR A 498 0.16 -28.05 -11.75
C THR A 498 0.15 -28.88 -10.45
N SER A 499 1.22 -29.65 -10.25
CA SER A 499 1.40 -30.45 -9.02
C SER A 499 2.86 -30.48 -8.61
N HIS A 500 3.18 -29.82 -7.50
CA HIS A 500 4.54 -29.75 -6.94
C HIS A 500 4.51 -29.46 -5.44
N ASN A 501 5.56 -29.82 -4.69
CA ASN A 501 5.67 -29.57 -3.24
C ASN A 501 4.46 -30.05 -2.40
N GLY A 502 3.70 -31.05 -2.88
CA GLY A 502 2.46 -31.53 -2.24
C GLY A 502 1.26 -30.59 -2.38
N VAL A 503 1.33 -29.60 -3.27
CA VAL A 503 0.17 -28.84 -3.78
C VAL A 503 -0.33 -29.55 -5.04
N LEU A 504 -1.65 -29.66 -5.16
CA LEU A 504 -2.36 -30.10 -6.36
C LEU A 504 -3.34 -28.99 -6.75
N GLU A 505 -3.12 -28.36 -7.89
CA GLU A 505 -3.79 -27.12 -8.27
C GLU A 505 -5.32 -27.24 -8.26
N ARG A 506 -5.88 -28.25 -8.94
CA ARG A 506 -7.35 -28.42 -9.04
C ARG A 506 -8.08 -28.51 -7.69
N VAL A 507 -7.38 -28.85 -6.60
CA VAL A 507 -7.91 -28.89 -5.23
C VAL A 507 -7.86 -27.52 -4.58
N ILE A 508 -6.76 -26.78 -4.75
CA ILE A 508 -6.59 -25.42 -4.21
C ILE A 508 -7.57 -24.45 -4.89
N THR A 509 -7.69 -24.52 -6.22
CA THR A 509 -8.58 -23.65 -7.00
C THR A 509 -10.04 -23.85 -6.59
N LEU A 510 -10.47 -25.10 -6.36
CA LEU A 510 -11.83 -25.42 -5.91
C LEU A 510 -12.13 -24.90 -4.48
N ASP A 511 -11.19 -25.03 -3.54
CA ASP A 511 -11.36 -24.57 -2.16
C ASP A 511 -11.47 -23.03 -2.07
N VAL A 512 -10.61 -22.33 -2.81
CA VAL A 512 -10.63 -20.86 -2.89
C VAL A 512 -11.88 -20.39 -3.63
N ALA A 513 -12.26 -21.02 -4.75
CA ALA A 513 -13.49 -20.68 -5.49
C ALA A 513 -14.76 -20.81 -4.64
N ARG A 514 -14.96 -21.95 -3.97
CA ARG A 514 -16.10 -22.18 -3.05
C ARG A 514 -16.12 -21.20 -1.88
N THR A 515 -14.96 -20.71 -1.42
CA THR A 515 -14.88 -19.75 -0.33
C THR A 515 -15.15 -18.32 -0.80
N LEU A 516 -14.58 -17.92 -1.94
CA LEU A 516 -14.87 -16.66 -2.62
C LEU A 516 -16.36 -16.51 -2.91
N GLY A 517 -16.98 -17.53 -3.49
CA GLY A 517 -18.40 -17.50 -3.85
C GLY A 517 -19.34 -17.37 -2.65
N ARG A 518 -19.04 -18.01 -1.51
CA ARG A 518 -19.78 -17.79 -0.26
C ARG A 518 -19.68 -16.33 0.22
N LEU A 519 -18.50 -15.73 0.13
CA LEU A 519 -18.28 -14.33 0.53
C LEU A 519 -19.02 -13.34 -0.38
N LEU A 520 -19.02 -13.57 -1.70
CA LEU A 520 -19.75 -12.73 -2.65
C LEU A 520 -21.28 -12.88 -2.50
N ALA A 521 -21.78 -14.10 -2.31
CA ALA A 521 -23.20 -14.35 -2.05
C ALA A 521 -23.69 -13.67 -0.76
N ALA A 522 -22.91 -13.71 0.32
CA ALA A 522 -23.19 -12.99 1.55
C ALA A 522 -23.21 -11.45 1.39
N ASN A 523 -22.64 -10.92 0.30
CA ASN A 523 -22.65 -9.49 -0.07
C ASN A 523 -23.66 -9.17 -1.19
N GLY A 524 -24.65 -10.04 -1.41
CA GLY A 524 -25.80 -9.79 -2.28
C GLY A 524 -25.54 -9.98 -3.77
N LEU A 525 -24.56 -10.81 -4.15
CA LEU A 525 -24.30 -11.16 -5.55
C LEU A 525 -24.75 -12.60 -5.84
N ASP A 526 -25.35 -12.80 -7.01
CA ASP A 526 -25.54 -14.13 -7.59
C ASP A 526 -24.16 -14.72 -7.92
N VAL A 527 -23.93 -15.98 -7.53
CA VAL A 527 -22.70 -16.70 -7.85
C VAL A 527 -23.02 -17.95 -8.65
N VAL A 528 -22.32 -18.10 -9.77
CA VAL A 528 -22.33 -19.31 -10.60
C VAL A 528 -20.91 -19.85 -10.66
N TYR A 529 -20.74 -21.16 -10.58
CA TYR A 529 -19.43 -21.80 -10.63
C TYR A 529 -19.26 -22.55 -11.96
N SER A 530 -18.04 -22.66 -12.48
CA SER A 530 -17.76 -23.62 -13.56
C SER A 530 -17.96 -25.06 -13.07
N ARG A 531 -17.36 -25.39 -11.93
CA ARG A 531 -17.55 -26.63 -11.19
C ARG A 531 -17.67 -26.36 -9.69
N THR A 532 -18.53 -27.12 -9.04
CA THR A 532 -18.60 -27.22 -7.57
C THR A 532 -17.90 -28.46 -7.04
N GLU A 533 -17.41 -29.36 -7.91
CA GLU A 533 -16.81 -30.67 -7.57
C GLU A 533 -15.49 -30.90 -8.35
N ASP A 534 -14.83 -32.04 -8.15
CA ASP A 534 -13.60 -32.41 -8.86
C ASP A 534 -13.90 -33.05 -10.24
N THR A 535 -14.44 -32.24 -11.15
CA THR A 535 -14.90 -32.66 -12.49
C THR A 535 -14.15 -31.94 -13.60
N THR A 536 -13.98 -32.61 -14.75
CA THR A 536 -13.27 -32.04 -15.91
C THR A 536 -14.18 -31.17 -16.76
N LEU A 537 -13.69 -29.97 -17.11
CA LEU A 537 -14.35 -29.00 -17.98
C LEU A 537 -13.37 -28.43 -19.00
N GLY A 538 -13.74 -28.45 -20.28
CA GLY A 538 -12.94 -27.86 -21.36
C GLY A 538 -12.90 -26.33 -21.28
N LEU A 539 -11.82 -25.72 -21.74
CA LEU A 539 -11.61 -24.26 -21.65
C LEU A 539 -12.73 -23.45 -22.30
N ARG A 540 -13.20 -23.88 -23.49
CA ARG A 540 -14.34 -23.26 -24.18
C ARG A 540 -15.63 -23.35 -23.36
N GLN A 541 -15.90 -24.54 -22.81
CA GLN A 541 -17.08 -24.85 -22.01
C GLN A 541 -17.21 -23.95 -20.78
N ARG A 542 -16.09 -23.58 -20.14
CA ARG A 542 -16.07 -22.62 -19.01
C ARG A 542 -16.64 -21.26 -19.42
N THR A 543 -16.21 -20.72 -20.56
CA THR A 543 -16.74 -19.45 -21.09
C THR A 543 -18.16 -19.57 -21.62
N ASP A 544 -18.53 -20.69 -22.26
CA ASP A 544 -19.89 -20.92 -22.74
C ASP A 544 -20.90 -21.00 -21.57
N LEU A 545 -20.52 -21.63 -20.46
CA LEU A 545 -21.32 -21.64 -19.22
C LEU A 545 -21.47 -20.23 -18.62
N ALA A 546 -20.41 -19.43 -18.58
CA ALA A 546 -20.46 -18.05 -18.08
C ALA A 546 -21.36 -17.15 -18.94
N ASN A 547 -21.26 -17.28 -20.26
CA ASN A 547 -22.08 -16.59 -21.25
C ASN A 547 -23.56 -17.01 -21.12
N ALA A 548 -23.84 -18.31 -21.06
CA ALA A 548 -25.21 -18.85 -20.91
C ALA A 548 -25.85 -18.48 -19.57
N ALA A 549 -25.06 -18.39 -18.50
CA ALA A 549 -25.53 -17.90 -17.20
C ALA A 549 -25.86 -16.39 -17.20
N GLY A 550 -25.49 -15.65 -18.24
CA GLY A 550 -25.56 -14.20 -18.29
C GLY A 550 -24.78 -13.57 -17.14
N ALA A 551 -23.55 -14.02 -16.91
CA ALA A 551 -22.70 -13.46 -15.87
C ALA A 551 -22.23 -12.05 -16.24
N ASP A 552 -22.10 -11.19 -15.23
CA ASP A 552 -21.67 -9.80 -15.41
C ASP A 552 -20.15 -9.66 -15.21
N LEU A 553 -19.49 -10.64 -14.56
CA LEU A 553 -18.04 -10.80 -14.45
C LEU A 553 -17.61 -12.26 -14.52
N PHE A 554 -16.40 -12.51 -15.02
CA PHE A 554 -15.74 -13.81 -15.02
C PHE A 554 -14.42 -13.75 -14.23
N VAL A 555 -14.24 -14.67 -13.28
CA VAL A 555 -13.03 -14.76 -12.44
C VAL A 555 -12.54 -16.20 -12.44
N SER A 556 -11.44 -16.49 -13.12
CA SER A 556 -10.77 -17.79 -13.07
C SER A 556 -9.63 -17.80 -12.04
N ILE A 557 -9.47 -18.94 -11.36
CA ILE A 557 -8.55 -19.12 -10.23
C ILE A 557 -7.60 -20.28 -10.55
N HIS A 558 -6.30 -20.00 -10.52
CA HIS A 558 -5.20 -20.89 -10.89
C HIS A 558 -4.02 -20.83 -9.90
N VAL A 559 -3.06 -21.74 -10.04
CA VAL A 559 -1.81 -21.82 -9.26
C VAL A 559 -0.63 -22.02 -10.21
N ASN A 560 0.30 -21.07 -10.23
CA ASN A 560 1.34 -20.99 -11.24
C ASN A 560 2.45 -22.05 -11.02
N ALA A 561 3.21 -22.33 -12.09
CA ALA A 561 4.45 -23.10 -12.02
C ALA A 561 5.54 -22.51 -12.93
N ASN A 562 6.78 -22.61 -12.44
CA ASN A 562 7.98 -22.23 -13.17
C ASN A 562 9.08 -23.28 -12.95
N ASN A 563 9.88 -23.53 -14.00
CA ASN A 563 11.04 -24.43 -13.95
C ASN A 563 12.12 -23.92 -13.00
N ASP A 564 12.22 -22.60 -12.81
CA ASP A 564 13.03 -22.00 -11.75
C ASP A 564 12.21 -21.91 -10.46
N ALA A 565 12.53 -22.77 -9.49
CA ALA A 565 11.87 -22.85 -8.19
C ALA A 565 12.08 -21.60 -7.29
N ARG A 566 12.87 -20.60 -7.74
CA ARG A 566 13.04 -19.28 -7.08
C ARG A 566 11.97 -18.27 -7.50
N VAL A 567 11.24 -18.51 -8.59
CA VAL A 567 10.16 -17.64 -9.04
C VAL A 567 8.96 -17.79 -8.11
N CYS A 568 8.44 -16.66 -7.62
CA CYS A 568 7.33 -16.58 -6.69
C CYS A 568 6.52 -15.31 -6.93
N GLY A 569 5.30 -15.26 -6.41
CA GLY A 569 4.45 -14.08 -6.36
C GLY A 569 3.01 -14.30 -6.80
N PHE A 570 2.17 -13.34 -6.42
CA PHE A 570 0.75 -13.28 -6.78
C PHE A 570 0.53 -12.37 -7.99
N GLU A 571 -0.25 -12.84 -8.96
CA GLU A 571 -0.44 -12.18 -10.26
C GLU A 571 -1.92 -12.21 -10.67
N THR A 572 -2.36 -11.15 -11.36
CA THR A 572 -3.69 -11.12 -11.98
C THR A 572 -3.55 -10.75 -13.45
N TYR A 573 -4.15 -11.56 -14.32
CA TYR A 573 -4.11 -11.42 -15.76
C TYR A 573 -5.46 -10.98 -16.33
N TYR A 574 -5.41 -10.15 -17.38
CA TYR A 574 -6.54 -9.88 -18.26
C TYR A 574 -6.15 -10.18 -19.72
N LEU A 575 -7.15 -10.30 -20.61
CA LEU A 575 -6.90 -10.58 -22.03
C LEU A 575 -6.21 -9.39 -22.71
N ASP A 576 -5.04 -9.64 -23.29
CA ASP A 576 -4.38 -8.81 -24.30
C ASP A 576 -3.51 -9.72 -25.16
N LEU A 577 -3.37 -9.40 -26.45
CA LEU A 577 -2.61 -10.22 -27.39
C LEU A 577 -1.18 -9.69 -27.60
N ALA A 578 -0.90 -8.46 -27.16
CA ALA A 578 0.46 -7.91 -27.06
C ALA A 578 1.07 -8.27 -25.69
N ALA A 579 1.54 -9.51 -25.56
CA ALA A 579 2.04 -10.06 -24.29
C ALA A 579 3.57 -10.02 -24.16
N ASP A 580 4.03 -9.81 -22.92
CA ASP A 580 5.42 -10.03 -22.50
C ASP A 580 5.82 -11.52 -22.61
N PRO A 581 7.09 -11.88 -22.90
CA PRO A 581 7.49 -13.27 -23.07
C PRO A 581 7.21 -14.20 -21.87
N GLU A 582 7.24 -13.71 -20.63
CA GLU A 582 6.90 -14.54 -19.47
C GLU A 582 5.38 -14.78 -19.40
N ALA A 583 4.58 -13.74 -19.67
CA ALA A 583 3.13 -13.85 -19.75
C ALA A 583 2.67 -14.77 -20.90
N ALA A 584 3.37 -14.73 -22.04
CA ALA A 584 3.14 -15.62 -23.18
C ALA A 584 3.44 -17.09 -22.83
N ARG A 585 4.46 -17.38 -21.99
CA ARG A 585 4.75 -18.73 -21.50
C ARG A 585 3.62 -19.27 -20.62
N VAL A 586 3.10 -18.47 -19.69
CA VAL A 586 1.98 -18.90 -18.82
C VAL A 586 0.72 -19.14 -19.67
N ALA A 587 0.41 -18.23 -20.59
CA ALA A 587 -0.70 -18.44 -21.54
C ALA A 587 -0.53 -19.71 -22.38
N ALA A 588 0.68 -20.02 -22.88
CA ALA A 588 0.93 -21.24 -23.64
C ALA A 588 0.71 -22.53 -22.81
N LEU A 589 1.02 -22.52 -21.52
CA LEU A 589 0.78 -23.66 -20.62
C LEU A 589 -0.73 -23.87 -20.38
N GLU A 590 -1.45 -22.81 -20.04
CA GLU A 590 -2.90 -22.88 -19.80
C GLU A 590 -3.69 -23.21 -21.07
N ASN A 591 -3.24 -22.69 -22.22
CA ASN A 591 -3.86 -22.93 -23.52
C ASN A 591 -3.55 -24.32 -24.10
N ALA A 592 -2.61 -25.10 -23.52
CA ALA A 592 -2.19 -26.40 -24.04
C ALA A 592 -3.34 -27.44 -24.15
N HIS A 593 -4.43 -27.21 -23.42
CA HIS A 593 -5.64 -28.05 -23.43
C HIS A 593 -6.75 -27.51 -24.35
N SER A 594 -6.40 -26.98 -25.53
CA SER A 594 -7.36 -26.38 -26.46
C SER A 594 -7.15 -26.74 -27.93
N ASP A 595 -8.27 -26.87 -28.66
CA ASP A 595 -8.28 -27.32 -30.05
C ASP A 595 -8.11 -26.19 -31.09
N ARG A 596 -7.62 -25.00 -30.69
CA ARG A 596 -7.58 -23.80 -31.55
C ARG A 596 -6.17 -23.39 -31.98
N SER A 597 -6.02 -23.10 -33.27
CA SER A 597 -4.81 -22.48 -33.83
C SER A 597 -4.73 -20.98 -33.51
N LEU A 598 -3.52 -20.49 -33.24
CA LEU A 598 -3.19 -19.07 -33.05
C LEU A 598 -3.64 -18.17 -34.23
N GLY A 599 -3.80 -18.74 -35.43
CA GLY A 599 -4.25 -18.00 -36.62
C GLY A 599 -5.72 -17.52 -36.55
N GLU A 600 -6.62 -18.24 -35.86
CA GLU A 600 -8.01 -17.78 -35.70
C GLU A 600 -8.13 -16.60 -34.72
N MET A 601 -7.10 -16.38 -33.89
CA MET A 601 -7.11 -15.41 -32.80
C MET A 601 -7.01 -13.96 -33.27
N GLN A 602 -6.37 -13.74 -34.42
CA GLN A 602 -6.10 -12.41 -34.98
C GLN A 602 -7.33 -11.80 -35.67
N ASN A 603 -8.27 -12.63 -36.14
CA ASN A 603 -9.43 -12.18 -36.94
C ASN A 603 -10.62 -11.68 -36.10
N VAL A 604 -10.54 -11.71 -34.77
CA VAL A 604 -11.66 -11.37 -33.85
C VAL A 604 -11.58 -9.93 -33.29
N LEU A 605 -10.57 -9.15 -33.70
CA LEU A 605 -10.12 -7.93 -33.01
C LEU A 605 -10.69 -6.59 -33.53
N ALA A 606 -11.74 -6.61 -34.34
CA ALA A 606 -12.23 -5.40 -35.02
C ALA A 606 -13.19 -4.51 -34.20
N ASP A 607 -13.68 -4.96 -33.03
CA ASP A 607 -14.84 -4.34 -32.37
C ASP A 607 -14.53 -3.46 -31.15
N VAL A 608 -15.18 -2.29 -31.10
CA VAL A 608 -15.16 -1.33 -29.98
C VAL A 608 -15.56 -1.98 -28.65
N MET A 609 -16.47 -2.95 -28.68
CA MET A 609 -16.90 -3.68 -27.49
C MET A 609 -15.77 -4.52 -26.86
N LEU A 610 -14.85 -5.05 -27.67
CA LEU A 610 -13.74 -5.87 -27.16
C LEU A 610 -12.71 -4.98 -26.44
N ASN A 611 -12.41 -3.80 -27.01
CA ASN A 611 -11.58 -2.78 -26.34
C ASN A 611 -12.17 -2.31 -25.01
N ALA A 612 -13.49 -2.09 -24.94
CA ALA A 612 -14.17 -1.73 -23.69
C ALA A 612 -14.07 -2.85 -22.63
N ARG A 613 -14.29 -4.12 -23.03
CA ARG A 613 -14.11 -5.29 -22.15
C ARG A 613 -12.68 -5.40 -21.62
N VAL A 614 -11.67 -5.14 -22.44
CA VAL A 614 -10.25 -5.17 -22.02
C VAL A 614 -9.97 -4.09 -20.95
N GLN A 615 -10.46 -2.86 -21.12
CA GLN A 615 -10.27 -1.80 -20.12
C GLN A 615 -10.96 -2.10 -18.79
N GLU A 616 -12.18 -2.64 -18.83
CA GLU A 616 -12.92 -3.01 -17.62
C GLU A 616 -12.34 -4.26 -16.94
N SER A 617 -11.85 -5.25 -17.71
CA SER A 617 -11.10 -6.40 -17.19
C SER A 617 -9.80 -5.95 -16.49
N ARG A 618 -9.09 -4.98 -17.07
CA ARG A 618 -7.90 -4.36 -16.47
C ARG A 618 -8.23 -3.58 -15.19
N ALA A 619 -9.40 -2.93 -15.12
CA ALA A 619 -9.86 -2.23 -13.92
C ALA A 619 -10.22 -3.22 -12.79
N LEU A 620 -10.93 -4.30 -13.11
CA LEU A 620 -11.21 -5.41 -12.20
C LEU A 620 -9.90 -6.04 -11.68
N ALA A 621 -8.98 -6.39 -12.58
CA ALA A 621 -7.69 -7.00 -12.23
C ALA A 621 -6.89 -6.14 -11.25
N ARG A 622 -6.88 -4.82 -11.41
CA ARG A 622 -6.21 -3.89 -10.47
C ARG A 622 -6.83 -3.88 -9.09
N GLN A 623 -8.16 -3.95 -8.96
CA GLN A 623 -8.81 -3.99 -7.65
C GLN A 623 -8.57 -5.34 -6.95
N VAL A 624 -8.68 -6.44 -7.71
CA VAL A 624 -8.38 -7.80 -7.26
C VAL A 624 -6.92 -7.91 -6.78
N GLN A 625 -5.95 -7.53 -7.61
CA GLN A 625 -4.52 -7.55 -7.26
C GLN A 625 -4.23 -6.76 -5.97
N ARG A 626 -4.74 -5.53 -5.88
CA ARG A 626 -4.49 -4.62 -4.76
C ARG A 626 -5.08 -5.14 -3.46
N LEU A 627 -6.32 -5.63 -3.47
CA LEU A 627 -7.04 -6.01 -2.25
C LEU A 627 -6.72 -7.44 -1.80
N ALA A 628 -6.39 -8.36 -2.71
CA ALA A 628 -5.79 -9.65 -2.36
C ALA A 628 -4.49 -9.47 -1.57
N LEU A 629 -3.53 -8.70 -2.12
CA LEU A 629 -2.25 -8.45 -1.45
C LEU A 629 -2.40 -7.70 -0.13
N PHE A 630 -3.28 -6.69 -0.08
CA PHE A 630 -3.59 -5.99 1.17
C PHE A 630 -4.13 -6.94 2.25
N ARG A 631 -5.06 -7.83 1.91
CA ARG A 631 -5.65 -8.79 2.85
C ARG A 631 -4.64 -9.83 3.31
N LEU A 632 -3.80 -10.35 2.42
CA LEU A 632 -2.69 -11.25 2.74
C LEU A 632 -1.70 -10.60 3.72
N GLN A 633 -1.23 -9.39 3.41
CA GLN A 633 -0.34 -8.63 4.27
C GLN A 633 -0.99 -8.35 5.64
N ARG A 634 -2.29 -8.00 5.67
CA ARG A 634 -3.06 -7.79 6.90
C ARG A 634 -3.21 -9.04 7.76
N ARG A 635 -3.11 -10.24 7.15
CA ARG A 635 -3.13 -11.56 7.80
C ARG A 635 -1.71 -12.11 8.06
N ALA A 636 -0.68 -11.26 7.98
CA ALA A 636 0.74 -11.55 8.20
C ALA A 636 1.38 -12.54 7.21
N PHE A 637 0.81 -12.69 6.00
CA PHE A 637 1.44 -13.41 4.90
C PHE A 637 2.25 -12.46 4.02
N SER A 638 3.54 -12.75 3.86
CA SER A 638 4.40 -12.05 2.90
C SER A 638 4.34 -12.78 1.56
N VAL A 639 3.93 -12.07 0.51
CA VAL A 639 3.80 -12.59 -0.86
C VAL A 639 4.35 -11.53 -1.80
N ARG A 640 5.08 -11.96 -2.83
CA ARG A 640 5.66 -11.05 -3.81
C ARG A 640 4.56 -10.50 -4.72
N ASN A 641 4.53 -9.18 -4.93
CA ASN A 641 3.61 -8.55 -5.86
C ASN A 641 4.24 -8.51 -7.26
N ASN A 642 3.81 -9.39 -8.15
CA ASN A 642 4.25 -9.39 -9.54
C ASN A 642 3.28 -8.62 -10.48
N GLY A 643 2.26 -7.98 -9.90
CA GLY A 643 1.43 -6.98 -10.55
C GLY A 643 0.27 -7.53 -11.39
N VAL A 644 -0.34 -6.62 -12.15
CA VAL A 644 -1.35 -6.95 -13.16
C VAL A 644 -0.65 -7.07 -14.51
N LYS A 645 -0.76 -8.25 -15.12
CA LYS A 645 -0.18 -8.61 -16.42
C LYS A 645 -1.29 -8.81 -17.45
N SER A 646 -0.93 -9.03 -18.71
CA SER A 646 -1.88 -9.37 -19.77
C SER A 646 -1.31 -10.39 -20.74
N ALA A 647 -2.17 -11.31 -21.20
CA ALA A 647 -1.75 -12.43 -22.05
C ALA A 647 -2.93 -13.06 -22.84
N PRO A 648 -2.66 -13.82 -23.91
CA PRO A 648 -3.66 -14.42 -24.80
C PRO A 648 -4.30 -15.70 -24.22
N PHE A 649 -4.86 -15.64 -23.01
CA PHE A 649 -5.52 -16.81 -22.39
C PHE A 649 -6.84 -17.18 -23.09
N HIS A 650 -6.96 -18.42 -23.56
CA HIS A 650 -8.16 -18.91 -24.25
C HIS A 650 -9.41 -18.91 -23.37
N VAL A 651 -9.23 -19.15 -22.06
CA VAL A 651 -10.30 -19.07 -21.06
C VAL A 651 -10.83 -17.64 -20.83
N LEU A 652 -10.09 -16.61 -21.25
CA LEU A 652 -10.56 -15.22 -21.25
C LEU A 652 -11.10 -14.78 -22.62
N LEU A 653 -10.63 -15.38 -23.72
CA LEU A 653 -11.03 -15.03 -25.09
C LEU A 653 -12.51 -15.29 -25.40
N GLY A 654 -13.10 -16.35 -24.84
CA GLY A 654 -14.51 -16.69 -25.04
C GLY A 654 -15.50 -15.90 -24.16
N ALA A 655 -15.01 -15.13 -23.19
CA ALA A 655 -15.85 -14.44 -22.22
C ALA A 655 -16.51 -13.18 -22.83
N GLN A 656 -17.83 -13.07 -22.70
CA GLN A 656 -18.59 -11.90 -23.14
C GLN A 656 -18.76 -10.83 -22.05
N MET A 657 -17.98 -10.88 -20.98
CA MET A 657 -18.02 -9.94 -19.86
C MET A 657 -16.60 -9.63 -19.40
N PRO A 658 -16.35 -8.60 -18.56
CA PRO A 658 -15.03 -8.37 -17.98
C PRO A 658 -14.50 -9.62 -17.27
N ALA A 659 -13.30 -10.04 -17.64
CA ALA A 659 -12.76 -11.36 -17.34
C ALA A 659 -11.31 -11.29 -16.85
N VAL A 660 -11.01 -11.97 -15.75
CA VAL A 660 -9.66 -12.06 -15.18
C VAL A 660 -9.29 -13.49 -14.81
N LEU A 661 -7.99 -13.80 -14.91
CA LEU A 661 -7.38 -15.01 -14.37
C LEU A 661 -6.45 -14.62 -13.21
N VAL A 662 -6.53 -15.32 -12.09
CA VAL A 662 -5.77 -15.04 -10.88
C VAL A 662 -4.83 -16.19 -10.56
N GLU A 663 -3.54 -15.90 -10.50
CA GLU A 663 -2.49 -16.82 -10.05
C GLU A 663 -2.22 -16.61 -8.57
N LEU A 664 -2.59 -17.60 -7.75
CA LEU A 664 -2.56 -17.48 -6.28
C LEU A 664 -1.15 -17.53 -5.65
N GLY A 665 -0.14 -17.86 -6.45
CA GLY A 665 1.25 -18.14 -6.05
C GLY A 665 1.81 -19.34 -6.81
N TYR A 666 3.12 -19.58 -6.72
CA TYR A 666 3.81 -20.62 -7.47
C TYR A 666 3.91 -21.94 -6.66
N CYS A 667 3.36 -23.05 -7.16
CA CYS A 667 3.46 -24.34 -6.47
C CYS A 667 4.91 -24.89 -6.43
N THR A 668 5.76 -24.49 -7.39
CA THR A 668 7.17 -24.88 -7.45
C THR A 668 8.03 -24.15 -6.41
N HIS A 669 7.62 -22.96 -5.95
CA HIS A 669 8.30 -22.24 -4.87
C HIS A 669 7.92 -22.83 -3.50
N ALA A 670 8.91 -23.31 -2.76
CA ALA A 670 8.69 -24.06 -1.53
C ALA A 670 7.87 -23.31 -0.47
N ASP A 671 8.05 -21.99 -0.36
CA ASP A 671 7.37 -21.16 0.64
C ASP A 671 5.93 -20.84 0.23
N GLU A 672 5.68 -20.62 -1.07
CA GLU A 672 4.32 -20.38 -1.56
C GLU A 672 3.52 -21.66 -1.55
N ALA A 673 4.13 -22.81 -1.83
CA ALA A 673 3.50 -24.11 -1.61
C ALA A 673 3.11 -24.37 -0.14
N ARG A 674 3.92 -23.91 0.84
CA ARG A 674 3.53 -23.98 2.27
C ARG A 674 2.36 -23.04 2.59
N ASN A 675 2.35 -21.84 2.00
CA ASN A 675 1.22 -20.90 2.13
C ASN A 675 -0.06 -21.46 1.48
N LEU A 676 -0.01 -21.95 0.24
CA LEU A 676 -1.15 -22.52 -0.48
C LEU A 676 -1.76 -23.72 0.27
N LYS A 677 -0.97 -24.54 0.96
CA LYS A 677 -1.47 -25.61 1.84
C LYS A 677 -2.13 -25.11 3.13
N ASN A 678 -1.86 -23.89 3.59
CA ASN A 678 -2.43 -23.30 4.80
C ASN A 678 -3.87 -22.79 4.57
N PRO A 679 -4.89 -23.32 5.27
CA PRO A 679 -6.28 -22.87 5.09
C PRO A 679 -6.50 -21.40 5.49
N ARG A 680 -5.69 -20.85 6.42
CA ARG A 680 -5.76 -19.42 6.80
C ARG A 680 -5.28 -18.50 5.67
N TYR A 681 -4.32 -18.96 4.86
CA TYR A 681 -3.84 -18.25 3.68
C TYR A 681 -4.90 -18.26 2.57
N ARG A 682 -5.51 -19.43 2.31
CA ARG A 682 -6.58 -19.57 1.31
C ARG A 682 -7.84 -18.77 1.67
N LEU A 683 -8.19 -18.69 2.95
CA LEU A 683 -9.24 -17.79 3.42
C LEU A 683 -8.86 -16.31 3.20
N ALA A 684 -7.63 -15.91 3.55
CA ALA A 684 -7.15 -14.54 3.34
C ALA A 684 -7.12 -14.14 1.85
N LEU A 685 -6.75 -15.06 0.96
CA LEU A 685 -6.91 -14.90 -0.48
C LEU A 685 -8.38 -14.65 -0.84
N ALA A 686 -9.28 -15.57 -0.49
CA ALA A 686 -10.70 -15.46 -0.82
C ALA A 686 -11.36 -14.16 -0.28
N GLU A 687 -11.00 -13.73 0.94
CA GLU A 687 -11.39 -12.43 1.51
C GLU A 687 -10.95 -11.26 0.61
N GLY A 688 -9.67 -11.20 0.24
CA GLY A 688 -9.13 -10.10 -0.55
C GLY A 688 -9.59 -10.10 -2.02
N LEU A 689 -9.82 -11.28 -2.61
CA LEU A 689 -10.46 -11.43 -3.92
C LEU A 689 -11.91 -10.91 -3.88
N ALA A 690 -12.67 -11.25 -2.83
CA ALA A 690 -14.05 -10.78 -2.66
C ALA A 690 -14.09 -9.24 -2.52
N GLU A 691 -13.21 -8.66 -1.70
CA GLU A 691 -13.05 -7.21 -1.55
C GLU A 691 -12.67 -6.53 -2.86
N GLY A 692 -11.78 -7.14 -3.66
CA GLY A 692 -11.44 -6.70 -5.01
C GLY A 692 -12.65 -6.56 -5.93
N ILE A 693 -13.46 -7.61 -6.00
CA ILE A 693 -14.66 -7.68 -6.86
C ILE A 693 -15.75 -6.70 -6.37
N LEU A 694 -15.96 -6.60 -5.05
CA LEU A 694 -16.95 -5.68 -4.46
C LEU A 694 -16.53 -4.22 -4.67
N ALA A 695 -15.25 -3.87 -4.47
CA ALA A 695 -14.73 -2.53 -4.74
C ALA A 695 -14.88 -2.14 -6.22
N TYR A 696 -14.68 -3.10 -7.14
CA TYR A 696 -14.89 -2.89 -8.57
C TYR A 696 -16.39 -2.66 -8.91
N ARG A 697 -17.31 -3.47 -8.37
CA ARG A 697 -18.77 -3.24 -8.49
C ARG A 697 -19.15 -1.86 -7.99
N ASP A 698 -18.69 -1.47 -6.82
CA ASP A 698 -19.11 -0.22 -6.19
C ASP A 698 -18.57 1.00 -6.97
N GLN A 699 -17.37 0.89 -7.55
CA GLN A 699 -16.80 1.86 -8.50
C GLN A 699 -17.68 2.01 -9.77
N LEU A 700 -18.22 0.92 -10.31
CA LEU A 700 -19.14 0.96 -11.46
C LEU A 700 -20.48 1.60 -11.12
N LEU A 701 -21.06 1.27 -9.96
CA LEU A 701 -22.32 1.86 -9.50
C LEU A 701 -22.19 3.38 -9.32
N GLN A 702 -21.06 3.85 -8.79
CA GLN A 702 -20.75 5.28 -8.67
C GLN A 702 -20.67 5.97 -10.04
N ARG A 703 -19.91 5.39 -11.00
CA ARG A 703 -19.82 5.90 -12.39
C ARG A 703 -21.20 6.01 -13.06
N ARG A 704 -22.06 5.00 -12.90
CA ARG A 704 -23.40 4.98 -13.49
C ARG A 704 -24.34 6.00 -12.84
N THR A 705 -24.23 6.20 -11.52
CA THR A 705 -25.03 7.20 -10.80
C THR A 705 -24.71 8.60 -11.31
N ALA A 706 -23.42 8.93 -11.45
CA ALA A 706 -22.94 10.18 -12.03
C ALA A 706 -23.41 10.39 -13.49
N GLN A 707 -23.37 9.34 -14.32
CA GLN A 707 -23.87 9.43 -15.71
C GLN A 707 -25.38 9.67 -15.79
N ASN A 708 -26.18 8.98 -14.98
CA ASN A 708 -27.64 9.15 -14.97
C ASN A 708 -28.08 10.55 -14.47
N SER A 709 -27.29 11.18 -13.58
CA SER A 709 -27.54 12.57 -13.14
C SER A 709 -27.17 13.64 -14.19
N LEU A 710 -26.54 13.26 -15.30
CA LEU A 710 -26.15 14.17 -16.40
C LEU A 710 -27.08 14.08 -17.62
N THR A 711 -28.02 13.13 -17.65
CA THR A 711 -29.08 13.04 -18.66
C THR A 711 -30.36 13.71 -18.17
N PRO A 712 -30.89 14.77 -18.81
CA PRO A 712 -32.18 15.34 -18.43
C PRO A 712 -33.30 14.31 -18.67
N GLN A 713 -34.14 14.09 -17.67
CA GLN A 713 -35.34 13.27 -17.84
C GLN A 713 -36.30 13.99 -18.79
N GLY A 714 -36.57 13.38 -19.94
CA GLY A 714 -37.50 13.93 -20.92
C GLY A 714 -38.92 14.06 -20.34
N ALA A 715 -39.58 15.17 -20.66
CA ALA A 715 -40.97 15.39 -20.29
C ALA A 715 -41.87 14.29 -20.88
N GLY A 716 -42.75 13.71 -20.06
CA GLY A 716 -43.63 12.64 -20.52
C GLY A 716 -44.38 11.88 -19.43
N ALA A 717 -45.25 12.57 -18.66
CA ALA A 717 -46.47 12.01 -18.06
C ALA A 717 -47.23 13.05 -17.23
N MET A 718 -48.03 13.90 -17.90
CA MET A 718 -49.32 14.50 -17.49
C MET A 718 -49.66 15.60 -18.49
#